data_AF-A0A812CHU7-F1
#
_entry.id   AF-A0A812CHU7-F1
#
_cell.length_a   1.000
_cell.length_b   1.000
_cell.length_c   1.000
_cell.angle_alpha   90.00
_cell.angle_beta   90.00
_cell.angle_gamma   90.00
#
_symmetry.space_group_name_H-M   'P 1'
#
loop_
_entity.id
_entity.type
_entity.pdbx_description
1 polymer ?
#
loop_
_entity_poly.entity_id
_entity_poly.type
_entity_poly.pdbx_seq_one_letter_code
_entity_poly.pdbx_strand_id
1 'polypeptide(L)'
;MLSQTAFYFIPPTATPHRLPLPSTLCRADGVTKKRAFTDYFQELMNQEDFPKNYIGFVKRALVLLKKYSLIKRVELLVEKTEEPASNDNLPPIKSFITVITPDAYKYQLVPEVPVSNKTFLTFQVKAAANAYLALSAVYSDLERKTHEILIGENNRRSMIREGSLGPVRAEAMTINILSDREFRYFWVSWSGHHVEVGCGNKQGQSRFLHWHVPPNKQFNVNCLAVSTDRLSKGQWEFVEMLDAFPDEKDQTDSDCSRVAKKARLKSSLIWLAKKQKMIQCLEDAYPNSMSIQDILVNSRVKQSDMITAVVMLNDLQNRGLIKEVDKGMWMRIPVSQQNNPDVKMVEELPFLTHQQQPSIAIITSLYCEKLAVDAMIEEKATFVKYKTDGDSQVYTLGRIGKHRVVSTKLSKGGPHQKSMIAAENTITRLLGVFSHVEHVLLVGVGGAVPHFSDFEKHVRIGDVVVSLPIDRSGSIYVHCQRVEKIPGSCGYSYVTRAWSSATQTLQKAVNVLQRNVERNPHTAKPWDFYIEEGKELLENEESDFHRPSITRDKLLFTQPNGTVVQYEHPKPTGLASRNYTEGQVTIRYGLIGSGGLVTRNQEMRNEFAQLNGIKAFDLEFEAVLDSLEGNRNCSFLIIRGMADYGDGTGKKGWQPYAALAAAAYTKSLLTVLE
;
A
#
# COMPACT_ATOMS: atom_id res chain seq x y z
N MET A 1 -18.05 -35.24 -25.54
CA MET A 1 -17.64 -34.37 -26.66
C MET A 1 -16.12 -34.34 -26.65
N LEU A 2 -15.46 -34.98 -27.62
CA LEU A 2 -14.01 -35.20 -27.62
C LEU A 2 -13.29 -33.97 -28.20
N SER A 3 -12.39 -33.39 -27.40
CA SER A 3 -11.52 -32.25 -27.74
C SER A 3 -10.32 -32.67 -28.58
N GLN A 4 -9.78 -31.70 -29.31
CA GLN A 4 -8.75 -31.83 -30.36
C GLN A 4 -7.45 -32.47 -29.84
N THR A 5 -7.01 -33.53 -30.51
CA THR A 5 -5.72 -34.21 -30.28
C THR A 5 -4.62 -33.53 -31.10
N ALA A 6 -3.55 -33.05 -30.46
CA ALA A 6 -2.38 -32.47 -31.12
C ALA A 6 -1.29 -33.54 -31.32
N PHE A 7 -0.67 -33.58 -32.51
CA PHE A 7 0.44 -34.50 -32.83
C PHE A 7 1.77 -33.72 -32.86
N TYR A 8 2.83 -34.26 -32.23
CA TYR A 8 4.22 -33.78 -32.36
C TYR A 8 5.14 -34.97 -32.73
N PHE A 9 6.15 -34.72 -33.57
CA PHE A 9 7.15 -35.72 -34.00
C PHE A 9 8.56 -35.36 -33.50
N ILE A 10 9.31 -36.39 -33.09
CA ILE A 10 10.74 -36.35 -32.70
C ILE A 10 11.58 -36.79 -33.91
N PRO A 11 12.67 -36.07 -34.30
CA PRO A 11 13.58 -36.56 -35.33
C PRO A 11 14.56 -37.61 -34.76
N PRO A 12 14.98 -38.64 -35.53
CA PRO A 12 15.88 -39.67 -35.05
C PRO A 12 17.30 -39.13 -34.83
N THR A 13 17.90 -39.57 -33.72
CA THR A 13 19.29 -39.35 -33.33
C THR A 13 20.24 -40.06 -34.31
N ALA A 14 21.23 -39.33 -34.83
CA ALA A 14 22.32 -39.90 -35.62
C ALA A 14 23.60 -39.94 -34.77
N THR A 15 24.11 -41.14 -34.47
CA THR A 15 25.49 -41.37 -34.03
C THR A 15 26.40 -41.70 -35.22
N PRO A 16 27.72 -41.45 -35.12
CA PRO A 16 28.59 -41.28 -36.29
C PRO A 16 29.31 -42.57 -36.67
N HIS A 17 29.13 -43.05 -37.91
CA HIS A 17 30.10 -43.93 -38.55
C HIS A 17 30.35 -43.53 -40.01
N ARG A 18 31.62 -43.68 -40.39
CA ARG A 18 32.32 -43.17 -41.58
C ARG A 18 32.10 -44.01 -42.85
N LEU A 19 32.29 -43.34 -44.00
CA LEU A 19 32.68 -43.81 -45.37
C LEU A 19 31.56 -44.27 -46.34
N PRO A 20 31.79 -44.19 -47.67
CA PRO A 20 32.14 -43.03 -48.49
C PRO A 20 31.15 -42.82 -49.67
N LEU A 21 31.22 -41.65 -50.33
CA LEU A 21 30.48 -41.33 -51.56
C LEU A 21 30.78 -42.31 -52.70
N PRO A 22 29.82 -42.49 -53.63
CA PRO A 22 30.14 -42.13 -55.00
C PRO A 22 29.09 -41.23 -55.67
N SER A 23 29.67 -40.31 -56.45
CA SER A 23 29.09 -39.43 -57.46
C SER A 23 28.18 -40.14 -58.47
N THR A 24 27.06 -39.51 -58.84
CA THR A 24 26.80 -38.97 -60.19
C THR A 24 25.38 -38.40 -60.29
N LEU A 25 25.24 -37.34 -61.08
CA LEU A 25 24.05 -36.53 -61.25
C LEU A 25 22.88 -37.30 -61.89
N CYS A 26 21.69 -37.17 -61.31
CA CYS A 26 20.43 -36.90 -62.02
C CYS A 26 19.51 -36.09 -61.09
N ARG A 27 19.56 -34.76 -61.21
CA ARG A 27 18.60 -33.82 -60.62
C ARG A 27 17.49 -33.54 -61.64
N ALA A 28 16.28 -33.99 -61.35
CA ALA A 28 15.04 -33.35 -61.81
C ALA A 28 13.84 -33.72 -60.91
N ASP A 29 13.82 -34.93 -60.36
CA ASP A 29 12.69 -35.42 -59.56
C ASP A 29 12.62 -34.89 -58.12
N GLY A 30 13.76 -34.54 -57.53
CA GLY A 30 13.84 -34.28 -56.08
C GLY A 30 13.10 -33.02 -55.63
N VAL A 31 13.11 -31.95 -56.43
CA VAL A 31 12.48 -30.66 -56.07
C VAL A 31 10.97 -30.74 -56.23
N THR A 32 10.50 -31.35 -57.33
CA THR A 32 9.07 -31.55 -57.62
C THR A 32 8.44 -32.54 -56.64
N LYS A 33 9.14 -33.63 -56.28
CA LYS A 33 8.72 -34.55 -55.22
C LYS A 33 8.69 -33.87 -53.85
N LYS A 34 9.66 -33.01 -53.55
CA LYS A 34 9.70 -32.28 -52.27
C LYS A 34 8.58 -31.24 -52.17
N ARG A 35 8.26 -30.51 -53.26
CA ARG A 35 7.08 -29.62 -53.29
C ARG A 35 5.78 -30.41 -53.14
N ALA A 36 5.58 -31.46 -53.95
CA ALA A 36 4.39 -32.31 -53.87
C ALA A 36 4.20 -32.94 -52.48
N PHE A 37 5.29 -33.32 -51.80
CA PHE A 37 5.24 -33.79 -50.42
C PHE A 37 4.88 -32.68 -49.44
N THR A 38 5.53 -31.51 -49.54
CA THR A 38 5.21 -30.35 -48.67
C THR A 38 3.74 -29.93 -48.84
N ASP A 39 3.24 -29.86 -50.07
CA ASP A 39 1.88 -29.45 -50.39
C ASP A 39 0.85 -30.48 -49.87
N TYR A 40 1.12 -31.78 -50.07
CA TYR A 40 0.31 -32.86 -49.50
C TYR A 40 0.22 -32.77 -47.97
N PHE A 41 1.35 -32.52 -47.30
CA PHE A 41 1.37 -32.39 -45.83
C PHE A 41 0.66 -31.13 -45.35
N GLN A 42 0.81 -30.02 -46.05
CA GLN A 42 0.15 -28.77 -45.71
C GLN A 42 -1.39 -28.87 -45.86
N GLU A 43 -1.87 -29.56 -46.90
CA GLU A 43 -3.30 -29.82 -47.08
C GLU A 43 -3.84 -30.85 -46.07
N LEU A 44 -3.06 -31.90 -45.76
CA LEU A 44 -3.43 -32.90 -44.75
C LEU A 44 -3.56 -32.27 -43.35
N MET A 45 -2.70 -31.31 -43.03
CA MET A 45 -2.63 -30.62 -41.73
C MET A 45 -3.44 -29.32 -41.67
N ASN A 46 -4.20 -28.98 -42.71
CA ASN A 46 -5.04 -27.78 -42.71
C ASN A 46 -6.13 -27.89 -41.61
N GLN A 47 -6.19 -26.86 -40.75
CA GLN A 47 -7.00 -26.79 -39.54
C GLN A 47 -8.50 -26.62 -39.79
N GLU A 48 -8.91 -26.01 -40.91
CA GLU A 48 -10.33 -25.75 -41.19
C GLU A 48 -11.14 -27.05 -41.42
N ASP A 49 -10.50 -28.07 -41.99
CA ASP A 49 -11.10 -29.38 -42.30
C ASP A 49 -10.50 -30.55 -41.50
N PHE A 50 -9.88 -30.27 -40.34
CA PHE A 50 -9.13 -31.29 -39.59
C PHE A 50 -10.05 -32.31 -38.89
N PRO A 51 -9.92 -33.63 -39.16
CA PRO A 51 -10.82 -34.64 -38.61
C PRO A 51 -10.75 -34.77 -37.09
N LYS A 52 -11.90 -35.01 -36.44
CA LYS A 52 -12.01 -35.09 -34.96
C LYS A 52 -11.54 -36.41 -34.34
N ASN A 53 -11.18 -37.41 -35.14
CA ASN A 53 -10.70 -38.71 -34.65
C ASN A 53 -9.64 -39.31 -35.58
N TYR A 54 -8.83 -40.22 -35.04
CA TYR A 54 -7.72 -40.85 -35.79
C TYR A 54 -8.22 -41.59 -37.04
N ILE A 55 -9.41 -42.20 -36.99
CA ILE A 55 -10.02 -42.88 -38.15
C ILE A 55 -10.31 -41.87 -39.27
N GLY A 56 -10.84 -40.70 -38.92
CA GLY A 56 -11.08 -39.61 -39.87
C GLY A 56 -9.79 -39.06 -40.46
N PHE A 57 -8.73 -38.94 -39.63
CA PHE A 57 -7.41 -38.50 -40.08
C PHE A 57 -6.78 -39.49 -41.08
N VAL A 58 -6.81 -40.79 -40.77
CA VAL A 58 -6.32 -41.84 -41.69
C VAL A 58 -7.12 -41.85 -42.99
N LYS A 59 -8.46 -41.72 -42.93
CA LYS A 59 -9.29 -41.62 -44.14
C LYS A 59 -8.93 -40.40 -44.98
N ARG A 60 -8.69 -39.24 -44.36
CA ARG A 60 -8.27 -38.02 -45.05
C ARG A 60 -6.91 -38.20 -45.74
N ALA A 61 -5.92 -38.77 -45.04
CA ALA A 61 -4.61 -39.09 -45.62
C ALA A 61 -4.73 -40.03 -46.84
N LEU A 62 -5.55 -41.09 -46.74
CA LEU A 62 -5.78 -42.03 -47.84
C LEU A 62 -6.48 -41.38 -49.05
N VAL A 63 -7.44 -40.48 -48.81
CA VAL A 63 -8.13 -39.74 -49.89
C VAL A 63 -7.20 -38.76 -50.57
N LEU A 64 -6.40 -38.00 -49.81
CA LEU A 64 -5.41 -37.09 -50.36
C LEU A 64 -4.33 -37.84 -51.15
N LEU A 65 -3.91 -39.03 -50.71
CA LEU A 65 -2.93 -39.86 -51.43
C LEU A 65 -3.37 -40.19 -52.86
N LYS A 66 -4.67 -40.33 -53.10
CA LYS A 66 -5.21 -40.56 -54.45
C LYS A 66 -5.04 -39.34 -55.37
N LYS A 67 -4.95 -38.13 -54.81
CA LYS A 67 -4.73 -36.88 -55.56
C LYS A 67 -3.25 -36.61 -55.85
N TYR A 68 -2.35 -37.15 -55.03
CA TYR A 68 -0.90 -36.93 -55.11
C TYR A 68 -0.16 -38.19 -55.59
N SER A 69 -0.25 -38.49 -56.88
CA SER A 69 0.30 -39.71 -57.51
C SER A 69 1.83 -39.88 -57.40
N LEU A 70 2.56 -38.81 -57.06
CA LEU A 70 4.01 -38.85 -56.81
C LEU A 70 4.37 -39.44 -55.44
N ILE A 71 3.42 -39.54 -54.50
CA ILE A 71 3.62 -40.09 -53.16
C ILE A 71 3.17 -41.55 -53.15
N LYS A 72 4.14 -42.47 -53.16
CA LYS A 72 3.87 -43.91 -53.30
C LYS A 72 3.51 -44.61 -51.99
N ARG A 73 3.98 -44.09 -50.86
CA ARG A 73 3.77 -44.67 -49.52
C ARG A 73 3.81 -43.57 -48.47
N VAL A 74 2.90 -43.64 -47.50
CA VAL A 74 2.92 -42.81 -46.30
C VAL A 74 2.83 -43.77 -45.12
N GLU A 75 3.80 -43.70 -44.23
CA GLU A 75 3.78 -44.44 -42.98
C GLU A 75 3.25 -43.53 -41.89
N LEU A 76 2.17 -43.97 -41.24
CA LEU A 76 1.54 -43.25 -40.14
C LEU A 76 1.77 -44.04 -38.85
N LEU A 77 2.68 -43.54 -38.02
CA LEU A 77 2.80 -43.96 -36.62
C LEU A 77 1.78 -43.18 -35.80
N VAL A 78 0.73 -43.86 -35.37
CA VAL A 78 -0.29 -43.30 -34.48
C VAL A 78 0.01 -43.81 -33.07
N GLU A 79 0.75 -43.01 -32.32
CA GLU A 79 0.93 -43.25 -30.89
C GLU A 79 -0.23 -42.59 -30.14
N LYS A 80 -0.86 -43.36 -29.24
CA LYS A 80 -1.79 -42.78 -28.28
C LYS A 80 -0.94 -41.98 -27.31
N THR A 81 -0.90 -40.66 -27.48
CA THR A 81 -0.27 -39.78 -26.51
C THR A 81 -0.98 -40.02 -25.18
N GLU A 82 -0.21 -40.20 -24.11
CA GLU A 82 -0.77 -40.04 -22.76
C GLU A 82 -1.55 -38.73 -22.79
N GLU A 83 -2.83 -38.80 -22.43
CA GLU A 83 -3.70 -37.63 -22.40
C GLU A 83 -2.93 -36.50 -21.70
N PRO A 84 -2.97 -35.24 -22.19
CA PRO A 84 -2.44 -34.14 -21.40
C PRO A 84 -3.08 -34.29 -20.03
N ALA A 85 -2.24 -34.55 -19.02
CA ALA A 85 -2.68 -35.04 -17.73
C ALA A 85 -3.95 -34.27 -17.38
N SER A 86 -5.07 -35.00 -17.24
CA SER A 86 -6.24 -34.38 -16.64
C SER A 86 -5.76 -33.71 -15.36
N ASN A 87 -6.40 -32.60 -14.99
CA ASN A 87 -6.09 -31.90 -13.73
C ASN A 87 -6.21 -32.82 -12.49
N ASP A 88 -6.54 -34.10 -12.66
CA ASP A 88 -6.79 -35.12 -11.65
C ASP A 88 -5.52 -35.75 -11.04
N ASN A 89 -4.31 -35.40 -11.50
CA ASN A 89 -3.04 -35.89 -10.92
C ASN A 89 -2.10 -34.76 -10.44
N LEU A 90 -2.64 -33.56 -10.21
CA LEU A 90 -1.96 -32.49 -9.49
C LEU A 90 -1.99 -32.80 -7.99
N PRO A 91 -0.86 -32.76 -7.26
CA PRO A 91 -0.89 -32.59 -5.81
C PRO A 91 -1.81 -31.42 -5.48
N PRO A 92 -2.59 -31.47 -4.38
CA PRO A 92 -3.57 -30.42 -4.08
C PRO A 92 -2.89 -29.05 -4.17
N ILE A 93 -3.37 -28.24 -5.11
CA ILE A 93 -2.77 -26.94 -5.42
C ILE A 93 -3.06 -26.06 -4.22
N LYS A 94 -2.00 -25.67 -3.49
CA LYS A 94 -2.12 -24.73 -2.39
C LYS A 94 -2.60 -23.43 -3.00
N SER A 95 -1.81 -22.82 -3.91
CA SER A 95 -1.90 -21.43 -4.39
C SER A 95 -1.69 -21.18 -5.88
N PHE A 96 -2.33 -20.12 -6.38
CA PHE A 96 -1.88 -19.35 -7.55
C PHE A 96 -1.50 -17.92 -7.12
N ILE A 97 -0.38 -17.43 -7.65
CA ILE A 97 0.02 -16.03 -7.57
C ILE A 97 -0.02 -15.48 -9.00
N THR A 98 -0.95 -14.57 -9.27
CA THR A 98 -1.18 -14.03 -10.61
C THR A 98 -0.36 -12.77 -10.85
N VAL A 99 0.37 -12.71 -11.96
CA VAL A 99 1.15 -11.54 -12.39
C VAL A 99 0.78 -11.21 -13.83
N ILE A 100 0.58 -9.92 -14.14
CA ILE A 100 0.25 -9.45 -15.49
C ILE A 100 1.40 -8.57 -15.98
N THR A 101 2.03 -8.97 -17.07
CA THR A 101 3.11 -8.21 -17.70
C THR A 101 2.59 -7.42 -18.91
N PRO A 102 2.99 -6.15 -19.08
CA PRO A 102 2.60 -5.35 -20.24
C PRO A 102 3.28 -5.85 -21.53
N ASP A 103 2.84 -5.30 -22.66
CA ASP A 103 3.49 -5.42 -23.98
C ASP A 103 4.75 -4.54 -24.08
N ALA A 104 5.61 -4.64 -23.06
CA ALA A 104 6.87 -3.92 -22.99
C ALA A 104 7.93 -4.84 -22.39
N TYR A 105 9.14 -4.80 -22.95
CA TYR A 105 10.29 -5.49 -22.40
C TYR A 105 10.76 -4.77 -21.12
N LYS A 106 10.02 -4.98 -20.03
CA LYS A 106 10.23 -4.40 -18.72
C LYS A 106 9.88 -5.45 -17.68
N TYR A 107 10.91 -5.95 -17.01
CA TYR A 107 10.77 -6.91 -15.95
C TYR A 107 9.94 -6.36 -14.78
N GLN A 108 8.99 -7.19 -14.35
CA GLN A 108 8.24 -7.02 -13.12
C GLN A 108 8.76 -8.05 -12.11
N LEU A 109 9.25 -7.55 -10.96
CA LEU A 109 9.65 -8.41 -9.85
C LEU A 109 8.40 -9.11 -9.29
N VAL A 110 8.56 -10.39 -8.92
CA VAL A 110 7.50 -11.22 -8.34
C VAL A 110 7.90 -11.67 -6.93
N PRO A 111 7.99 -10.73 -5.96
CA PRO A 111 8.41 -11.04 -4.60
C PRO A 111 7.41 -11.94 -3.85
N GLU A 112 6.17 -12.02 -4.32
CA GLU A 112 5.12 -12.86 -3.74
C GLU A 112 5.46 -14.36 -3.89
N VAL A 113 6.31 -14.73 -4.85
CA VAL A 113 6.77 -16.10 -5.09
C VAL A 113 8.13 -16.31 -4.41
N PRO A 114 8.18 -16.94 -3.21
CA PRO A 114 9.44 -17.17 -2.53
C PRO A 114 10.27 -18.22 -3.30
N VAL A 115 11.49 -17.83 -3.69
CA VAL A 115 12.45 -18.71 -4.41
C VAL A 115 13.74 -18.99 -3.62
N SER A 116 14.03 -18.23 -2.56
CA SER A 116 15.29 -18.34 -1.79
C SER A 116 15.54 -19.71 -1.15
N ASN A 117 14.47 -20.42 -0.81
CA ASN A 117 14.53 -21.74 -0.17
C ASN A 117 14.05 -22.85 -1.12
N LYS A 118 13.99 -22.56 -2.42
CA LYS A 118 13.56 -23.50 -3.45
C LYS A 118 14.69 -23.75 -4.42
N THR A 119 14.58 -24.88 -5.10
CA THR A 119 15.47 -25.25 -6.22
C THR A 119 14.67 -25.58 -7.48
N PHE A 120 13.35 -25.38 -7.43
CA PHE A 120 12.44 -25.52 -8.55
C PHE A 120 11.18 -24.68 -8.37
N LEU A 121 10.47 -24.43 -9.48
CA LEU A 121 9.21 -23.71 -9.53
C LEU A 121 8.36 -24.25 -10.69
N THR A 122 7.06 -24.40 -10.45
CA THR A 122 6.05 -24.67 -11.48
C THR A 122 5.17 -23.44 -11.66
N PHE A 123 4.84 -23.10 -12.90
CA PHE A 123 4.00 -21.96 -13.24
C PHE A 123 3.21 -22.24 -14.52
N GLN A 124 2.20 -21.43 -14.78
CA GLN A 124 1.54 -21.39 -16.08
C GLN A 124 1.56 -19.98 -16.64
N VAL A 125 1.64 -19.87 -17.96
CA VAL A 125 1.65 -18.58 -18.65
C VAL A 125 0.72 -18.62 -19.86
N LYS A 126 0.05 -17.50 -20.08
CA LYS A 126 -0.75 -17.18 -21.26
C LYS A 126 -0.09 -15.97 -21.91
N ALA A 127 0.52 -16.19 -23.08
CA ALA A 127 1.26 -15.19 -23.86
C ALA A 127 1.28 -15.62 -25.33
N ALA A 128 1.29 -14.68 -26.26
CA ALA A 128 1.25 -15.02 -27.68
C ALA A 128 2.61 -15.48 -28.23
N ALA A 129 3.69 -14.83 -27.77
CA ALA A 129 4.94 -14.86 -28.53
C ALA A 129 6.21 -14.88 -27.71
N ASN A 130 6.30 -14.33 -26.49
CA ASN A 130 7.55 -14.37 -25.72
C ASN A 130 7.24 -14.34 -24.22
N ALA A 131 7.90 -15.19 -23.44
CA ALA A 131 7.77 -15.23 -21.99
C ALA A 131 9.16 -15.29 -21.35
N TYR A 132 9.55 -14.23 -20.64
CA TYR A 132 10.83 -14.10 -19.97
C TYR A 132 10.71 -14.34 -18.48
N LEU A 133 11.63 -15.13 -17.94
CA LEU A 133 11.75 -15.44 -16.52
C LEU A 133 13.20 -15.25 -16.09
N ALA A 134 13.44 -14.38 -15.13
CA ALA A 134 14.77 -14.11 -14.59
C ALA A 134 14.88 -14.60 -13.15
N LEU A 135 15.82 -15.51 -12.91
CA LEU A 135 16.19 -16.03 -11.60
C LEU A 135 17.53 -15.42 -11.19
N SER A 136 17.51 -14.48 -10.24
CA SER A 136 18.72 -13.72 -9.88
C SER A 136 19.10 -13.84 -8.40
N ALA A 137 20.37 -13.58 -8.11
CA ALA A 137 20.89 -13.54 -6.74
C ALA A 137 20.55 -12.23 -6.01
N VAL A 138 20.39 -11.14 -6.77
CA VAL A 138 20.23 -9.77 -6.26
C VAL A 138 18.98 -9.15 -6.90
N TYR A 139 18.14 -8.53 -6.06
CA TYR A 139 16.94 -7.84 -6.53
C TYR A 139 17.31 -6.69 -7.46
N SER A 140 16.57 -6.56 -8.57
CA SER A 140 16.75 -5.51 -9.58
C SER A 140 18.07 -5.56 -10.38
N ASP A 141 18.97 -6.50 -10.10
CA ASP A 141 20.13 -6.81 -10.96
C ASP A 141 19.78 -8.03 -11.81
N LEU A 142 19.47 -7.76 -13.08
CA LEU A 142 19.09 -8.78 -14.08
C LEU A 142 20.21 -9.05 -15.08
N GLU A 143 21.36 -8.41 -14.91
CA GLU A 143 22.52 -8.53 -15.79
C GLU A 143 23.55 -9.47 -15.17
N ARG A 144 23.83 -9.31 -13.87
CA ARG A 144 24.82 -10.11 -13.16
C ARG A 144 24.13 -11.16 -12.30
N LYS A 145 24.80 -12.29 -12.12
CA LYS A 145 24.34 -13.41 -11.27
C LYS A 145 22.84 -13.69 -11.47
N THR A 146 22.47 -13.82 -12.75
CA THR A 146 21.10 -14.02 -13.20
C THR A 146 21.07 -15.14 -14.22
N HIS A 147 20.08 -16.02 -14.10
CA HIS A 147 19.71 -16.97 -15.12
C HIS A 147 18.45 -16.44 -15.79
N GLU A 148 18.60 -15.94 -17.02
CA GLU A 148 17.47 -15.49 -17.83
C GLU A 148 16.99 -16.65 -18.69
N ILE A 149 15.70 -16.93 -18.65
CA ILE A 149 15.04 -17.99 -19.40
C ILE A 149 14.00 -17.33 -20.29
N LEU A 150 14.14 -17.53 -21.59
CA LEU A 150 13.17 -17.11 -22.59
C LEU A 150 12.45 -18.35 -23.11
N ILE A 151 11.14 -18.40 -22.91
CA ILE A 151 10.27 -19.44 -23.43
C ILE A 151 9.62 -18.93 -24.71
N GLY A 152 9.87 -19.67 -25.80
CA GLY A 152 9.21 -19.52 -27.08
C GLY A 152 9.42 -18.17 -27.73
N GLU A 153 10.64 -17.69 -27.95
CA GLU A 153 10.97 -16.51 -28.76
C GLU A 153 10.22 -16.53 -30.11
N ASN A 154 9.36 -15.54 -30.36
CA ASN A 154 8.42 -15.50 -31.49
C ASN A 154 7.63 -16.81 -31.67
N ASN A 155 7.36 -17.48 -30.55
CA ASN A 155 6.79 -18.81 -30.41
C ASN A 155 7.50 -19.91 -31.24
N ARG A 156 8.83 -19.82 -31.41
CA ARG A 156 9.63 -20.75 -32.25
C ARG A 156 10.77 -21.43 -31.53
N ARG A 157 11.44 -20.76 -30.59
CA ARG A 157 12.61 -21.30 -29.87
C ARG A 157 12.69 -20.83 -28.44
N SER A 158 13.21 -21.63 -27.53
CA SER A 158 13.45 -21.24 -26.14
C SER A 158 14.95 -21.20 -25.86
N MET A 159 15.39 -20.41 -24.87
CA MET A 159 16.81 -20.29 -24.52
C MET A 159 17.06 -19.98 -23.04
N ILE A 160 18.25 -20.32 -22.57
CA ILE A 160 18.81 -19.90 -21.27
C ILE A 160 20.01 -18.97 -21.53
N ARG A 161 20.09 -17.85 -20.81
CA ARG A 161 21.15 -16.84 -20.89
C ARG A 161 21.77 -16.54 -19.52
N GLU A 162 23.02 -16.10 -19.54
CA GLU A 162 23.71 -15.52 -18.38
C GLU A 162 23.33 -14.05 -18.17
N GLY A 163 22.11 -13.80 -17.70
CA GLY A 163 21.55 -12.46 -17.53
C GLY A 163 21.02 -11.87 -18.85
N SER A 164 20.30 -10.76 -18.73
CA SER A 164 19.51 -10.18 -19.83
C SER A 164 20.29 -9.70 -21.05
N LEU A 165 21.58 -9.40 -20.87
CA LEU A 165 22.52 -9.01 -21.92
C LEU A 165 23.64 -10.04 -22.12
N GLY A 166 23.53 -11.21 -21.51
CA GLY A 166 24.57 -12.23 -21.52
C GLY A 166 24.50 -13.22 -22.68
N PRO A 167 25.54 -14.06 -22.82
CA PRO A 167 25.58 -15.10 -23.84
C PRO A 167 24.50 -16.17 -23.61
N VAL A 168 23.97 -16.72 -24.71
CA VAL A 168 23.09 -17.90 -24.71
C VAL A 168 23.90 -19.13 -24.34
N ARG A 169 23.34 -19.95 -23.44
CA ARG A 169 23.98 -21.16 -22.90
C ARG A 169 23.27 -22.44 -23.27
N ALA A 170 21.96 -22.37 -23.47
CA ALA A 170 21.17 -23.48 -23.99
C ALA A 170 20.08 -22.90 -24.90
N GLU A 171 19.77 -23.62 -25.97
CA GLU A 171 18.68 -23.29 -26.89
C GLU A 171 17.99 -24.55 -27.39
N ALA A 172 16.70 -24.44 -27.71
CA ALA A 172 15.91 -25.53 -28.28
C ALA A 172 14.77 -24.98 -29.15
N MET A 173 14.39 -25.74 -30.19
CA MET A 173 13.20 -25.42 -30.99
C MET A 173 11.93 -25.76 -30.21
N THR A 174 11.03 -24.79 -30.08
CA THR A 174 9.81 -24.85 -29.27
C THR A 174 8.66 -24.17 -30.00
N ILE A 175 8.32 -24.73 -31.17
CA ILE A 175 7.30 -24.16 -32.06
C ILE A 175 5.92 -24.25 -31.42
N ASN A 176 5.20 -23.14 -31.37
CA ASN A 176 3.85 -23.02 -30.81
C ASN A 176 3.76 -23.52 -29.36
N ILE A 177 4.80 -23.28 -28.56
CA ILE A 177 4.86 -23.69 -27.15
C ILE A 177 3.99 -22.79 -26.25
N LEU A 178 3.85 -21.50 -26.59
CA LEU A 178 3.00 -20.52 -25.92
C LEU A 178 1.64 -20.38 -26.61
N SER A 179 0.64 -19.88 -25.88
CA SER A 179 -0.71 -19.57 -26.39
C SER A 179 -1.28 -18.33 -25.71
N ASP A 180 -1.93 -17.46 -26.48
CA ASP A 180 -2.67 -16.29 -26.01
C ASP A 180 -4.14 -16.60 -25.71
N ARG A 181 -4.58 -17.85 -25.92
CA ARG A 181 -5.96 -18.29 -25.67
C ARG A 181 -6.09 -19.08 -24.38
N GLU A 182 -5.10 -19.89 -24.03
CA GLU A 182 -5.11 -20.80 -22.89
C GLU A 182 -3.84 -20.69 -22.04
N PHE A 183 -3.94 -21.07 -20.77
CA PHE A 183 -2.77 -21.23 -19.92
C PHE A 183 -2.04 -22.52 -20.25
N ARG A 184 -0.71 -22.45 -20.26
CA ARG A 184 0.15 -23.63 -20.43
C ARG A 184 1.15 -23.73 -19.29
N TYR A 185 1.29 -24.95 -18.78
CA TYR A 185 2.17 -25.25 -17.66
C TYR A 185 3.62 -25.43 -18.10
N PHE A 186 4.49 -24.85 -17.28
CA PHE A 186 5.93 -24.94 -17.37
C PHE A 186 6.52 -25.15 -15.98
N TRP A 187 7.72 -25.70 -15.96
CA TRP A 187 8.53 -25.76 -14.75
C TRP A 187 9.97 -25.35 -15.06
N VAL A 188 10.62 -24.79 -14.05
CA VAL A 188 12.05 -24.47 -14.06
C VAL A 188 12.70 -25.05 -12.80
N SER A 189 13.87 -25.64 -12.94
CA SER A 189 14.72 -26.07 -11.82
C SER A 189 16.10 -25.44 -11.93
N TRP A 190 16.68 -25.09 -10.79
CA TRP A 190 18.07 -24.66 -10.63
C TRP A 190 18.81 -25.56 -9.61
N SER A 191 18.36 -26.81 -9.47
CA SER A 191 18.89 -27.77 -8.51
C SER A 191 20.20 -28.42 -8.97
N GLY A 192 21.07 -28.80 -8.02
CA GLY A 192 22.26 -29.60 -8.31
C GLY A 192 23.19 -29.00 -9.38
N HIS A 193 23.32 -27.67 -9.41
CA HIS A 193 24.12 -26.92 -10.39
C HIS A 193 23.63 -26.99 -11.85
N HIS A 194 22.37 -27.38 -12.06
CA HIS A 194 21.75 -27.41 -13.39
C HIS A 194 20.59 -26.44 -13.45
N VAL A 195 20.48 -25.69 -14.54
CA VAL A 195 19.26 -24.94 -14.90
C VAL A 195 18.51 -25.71 -15.97
N GLU A 196 17.30 -26.15 -15.66
CA GLU A 196 16.48 -26.97 -16.54
C GLU A 196 15.08 -26.38 -16.69
N VAL A 197 14.50 -26.52 -17.88
CA VAL A 197 13.14 -26.04 -18.19
C VAL A 197 12.39 -27.10 -18.98
N GLY A 198 11.13 -27.31 -18.62
CA GLY A 198 10.25 -28.27 -19.28
C GLY A 198 8.79 -27.86 -19.31
N CYS A 199 7.99 -28.62 -20.05
CA CYS A 199 6.54 -28.44 -20.14
C CYS A 199 5.81 -29.36 -19.16
N GLY A 200 4.68 -28.91 -18.65
CA GLY A 200 3.86 -29.66 -17.70
C GLY A 200 4.02 -29.16 -16.26
N ASN A 201 3.33 -29.83 -15.35
CA ASN A 201 3.14 -29.37 -13.97
C ASN A 201 4.07 -30.05 -12.95
N LYS A 202 4.84 -31.05 -13.38
CA LYS A 202 5.81 -31.78 -12.55
C LYS A 202 7.24 -31.57 -13.07
N GLN A 203 8.18 -31.32 -12.16
CA GLN A 203 9.60 -31.23 -12.50
C GLN A 203 10.07 -32.50 -13.21
N GLY A 204 10.86 -32.34 -14.28
CA GLY A 204 11.37 -33.43 -15.11
C GLY A 204 10.47 -33.81 -16.29
N GLN A 205 9.21 -33.39 -16.31
CA GLN A 205 8.29 -33.66 -17.42
C GLN A 205 8.70 -32.87 -18.68
N SER A 206 8.75 -33.52 -19.83
CA SER A 206 8.92 -32.88 -21.15
C SER A 206 9.97 -31.75 -21.16
N ARG A 207 11.15 -32.04 -20.62
CA ARG A 207 12.28 -31.10 -20.53
C ARG A 207 12.76 -30.72 -21.93
N PHE A 208 12.89 -29.42 -22.19
CA PHE A 208 13.35 -28.88 -23.47
C PHE A 208 14.57 -27.95 -23.36
N LEU A 209 14.93 -27.47 -22.17
CA LEU A 209 16.20 -26.77 -21.95
C LEU A 209 16.97 -27.39 -20.78
N HIS A 210 18.30 -27.37 -20.90
CA HIS A 210 19.22 -27.82 -19.87
C HIS A 210 20.56 -27.12 -20.02
N TRP A 211 21.09 -26.64 -18.90
CA TRP A 211 22.41 -26.05 -18.82
C TRP A 211 23.09 -26.43 -17.50
N HIS A 212 24.31 -26.98 -17.59
CA HIS A 212 25.17 -27.22 -16.43
C HIS A 212 25.95 -25.94 -16.08
N VAL A 213 25.70 -25.39 -14.89
CA VAL A 213 26.26 -24.10 -14.44
C VAL A 213 27.69 -24.27 -13.92
N PRO A 214 28.70 -23.60 -14.54
CA PRO A 214 30.08 -23.67 -14.09
C PRO A 214 30.28 -23.12 -12.66
N PRO A 215 31.22 -23.65 -11.85
CA PRO A 215 31.43 -23.24 -10.45
C PRO A 215 31.57 -21.74 -10.22
N ASN A 216 32.27 -21.02 -11.10
CA ASN A 216 32.46 -19.57 -11.02
C ASN A 216 31.20 -18.74 -11.35
N LYS A 217 30.11 -19.39 -11.78
CA LYS A 217 28.83 -18.78 -12.15
C LYS A 217 27.68 -19.25 -11.26
N GLN A 218 27.95 -20.09 -10.27
CA GLN A 218 26.94 -20.57 -9.33
C GLN A 218 26.60 -19.48 -8.30
N PHE A 219 25.31 -19.35 -7.99
CA PHE A 219 24.80 -18.44 -6.96
C PHE A 219 23.47 -18.96 -6.44
N ASN A 220 23.09 -18.49 -5.25
CA ASN A 220 21.76 -18.76 -4.71
C ASN A 220 20.74 -17.84 -5.39
N VAL A 221 19.69 -18.44 -5.95
CA VAL A 221 18.56 -17.70 -6.53
C VAL A 221 17.70 -17.15 -5.38
N ASN A 222 17.60 -15.82 -5.29
CA ASN A 222 16.88 -15.14 -4.21
C ASN A 222 15.66 -14.37 -4.70
N CYS A 223 15.60 -14.05 -5.99
CA CYS A 223 14.52 -13.27 -6.58
C CYS A 223 14.11 -13.80 -7.95
N LEU A 224 12.83 -13.54 -8.24
CA LEU A 224 12.15 -13.88 -9.47
C LEU A 224 11.63 -12.59 -10.11
N ALA A 225 11.87 -12.43 -11.40
CA ALA A 225 11.21 -11.42 -12.22
C ALA A 225 10.66 -12.05 -13.50
N VAL A 226 9.57 -11.49 -14.00
CA VAL A 226 9.02 -11.89 -15.31
C VAL A 226 8.80 -10.71 -16.21
N SER A 227 8.87 -10.96 -17.51
CA SER A 227 8.52 -9.98 -18.53
C SER A 227 7.86 -10.70 -19.69
N THR A 228 7.01 -9.99 -20.40
CA THR A 228 6.74 -10.26 -21.81
C THR A 228 7.41 -9.18 -22.65
N ASP A 229 7.34 -9.23 -23.96
CA ASP A 229 7.94 -8.23 -24.84
C ASP A 229 6.89 -7.38 -25.56
N ARG A 230 7.34 -6.56 -26.53
CA ARG A 230 6.46 -5.68 -27.32
C ARG A 230 5.42 -6.41 -28.18
N LEU A 231 5.53 -7.73 -28.30
CA LEU A 231 4.67 -8.53 -29.18
C LEU A 231 3.50 -9.17 -28.44
N SER A 232 3.50 -9.22 -27.10
CA SER A 232 2.37 -9.79 -26.35
C SER A 232 2.31 -9.36 -24.90
N LYS A 233 1.08 -9.14 -24.39
CA LYS A 233 0.82 -9.10 -22.95
C LYS A 233 0.89 -10.51 -22.37
N GLY A 234 1.38 -10.63 -21.14
CA GLY A 234 1.47 -11.91 -20.44
C GLY A 234 0.58 -11.97 -19.22
N GLN A 235 -0.07 -13.10 -19.01
CA GLN A 235 -0.70 -13.45 -17.74
C GLN A 235 -0.01 -14.70 -17.19
N TRP A 236 0.55 -14.58 -16.00
CA TRP A 236 1.35 -15.60 -15.33
C TRP A 236 0.64 -16.06 -14.07
N GLU A 237 0.70 -17.35 -13.77
CA GLU A 237 0.24 -17.90 -12.49
C GLU A 237 1.27 -18.87 -11.92
N PHE A 238 1.83 -18.54 -10.77
CA PHE A 238 2.82 -19.36 -10.09
C PHE A 238 2.16 -20.30 -9.10
N VAL A 239 2.50 -21.59 -9.18
CA VAL A 239 1.88 -22.67 -8.41
C VAL A 239 2.67 -22.92 -7.13
N GLU A 240 1.98 -22.87 -5.99
CA GLU A 240 2.50 -23.40 -4.74
C GLU A 240 1.85 -24.77 -4.48
N MET A 241 2.66 -25.83 -4.44
CA MET A 241 2.20 -27.20 -4.17
C MET A 241 2.22 -27.45 -2.65
N LEU A 242 1.32 -28.28 -2.13
CA LEU A 242 1.44 -28.82 -0.77
C LEU A 242 2.62 -29.81 -0.73
N ASP A 243 3.51 -29.68 0.25
CA ASP A 243 4.50 -30.73 0.53
C ASP A 243 3.73 -32.02 0.86
N ALA A 244 4.06 -33.12 0.19
CA ALA A 244 3.46 -34.41 0.46
C ALA A 244 3.76 -34.79 1.93
N PHE A 245 2.74 -34.84 2.77
CA PHE A 245 2.86 -35.45 4.08
C PHE A 245 3.11 -36.96 3.90
N PRO A 246 3.91 -37.60 4.77
CA PRO A 246 4.05 -39.05 4.75
C PRO A 246 2.67 -39.68 4.98
N ASP A 247 2.38 -40.74 4.23
CA ASP A 247 1.18 -41.56 4.25
C ASP A 247 0.37 -41.50 5.56
N GLU A 248 -0.76 -40.79 5.56
CA GLU A 248 -1.85 -41.09 6.48
C GLU A 248 -3.19 -41.08 5.74
N LYS A 249 -3.80 -42.27 5.74
CA LYS A 249 -5.16 -42.52 5.28
C LYS A 249 -6.15 -41.67 6.06
N ASP A 250 -7.24 -41.34 5.39
CA ASP A 250 -8.49 -40.82 5.94
C ASP A 250 -8.46 -39.38 6.47
N GLN A 251 -8.58 -38.42 5.55
CA GLN A 251 -9.39 -37.21 5.79
C GLN A 251 -9.77 -36.51 4.48
N THR A 252 -11.05 -36.14 4.39
CA THR A 252 -11.73 -35.58 3.22
C THR A 252 -11.05 -34.31 2.67
N ASP A 253 -10.82 -34.26 1.35
CA ASP A 253 -10.17 -33.19 0.56
C ASP A 253 -10.63 -31.73 0.82
N SER A 254 -11.75 -31.52 1.52
CA SER A 254 -12.31 -30.19 1.77
C SER A 254 -11.54 -29.35 2.80
N ASP A 255 -10.85 -29.98 3.75
CA ASP A 255 -10.18 -29.26 4.85
C ASP A 255 -8.78 -28.76 4.46
N CYS A 256 -8.05 -29.49 3.63
CA CYS A 256 -6.70 -29.11 3.20
C CYS A 256 -6.70 -27.83 2.33
N SER A 257 -7.67 -27.69 1.42
CA SER A 257 -7.88 -26.48 0.61
C SER A 257 -8.26 -25.25 1.46
N ARG A 258 -9.05 -25.44 2.53
CA ARG A 258 -9.41 -24.36 3.48
C ARG A 258 -8.22 -23.90 4.29
N VAL A 259 -7.37 -24.82 4.75
CA VAL A 259 -6.14 -24.51 5.49
C VAL A 259 -5.15 -23.73 4.62
N ALA A 260 -4.96 -24.14 3.36
CA ALA A 260 -4.12 -23.45 2.39
C ALA A 260 -4.59 -22.01 2.08
N LYS A 261 -5.90 -21.83 1.81
CA LYS A 261 -6.51 -20.51 1.59
C LYS A 261 -6.36 -19.62 2.83
N LYS A 262 -6.58 -20.17 4.03
CA LYS A 262 -6.42 -19.45 5.30
C LYS A 262 -4.96 -19.04 5.52
N ALA A 263 -4.00 -19.89 5.18
CA ALA A 263 -2.58 -19.58 5.26
C ALA A 263 -2.17 -18.47 4.27
N ARG A 264 -2.67 -18.49 3.04
CA ARG A 264 -2.43 -17.42 2.05
C ARG A 264 -3.00 -16.09 2.48
N LEU A 265 -4.26 -16.08 2.89
CA LEU A 265 -4.91 -14.88 3.40
C LEU A 265 -4.13 -14.32 4.59
N LYS A 266 -3.68 -15.19 5.50
CA LYS A 266 -2.86 -14.81 6.65
C LYS A 266 -1.54 -14.16 6.22
N SER A 267 -0.80 -14.75 5.27
CA SER A 267 0.47 -14.18 4.79
C SER A 267 0.29 -12.85 4.07
N SER A 268 -0.71 -12.72 3.19
CA SER A 268 -1.03 -11.45 2.52
C SER A 268 -1.48 -10.36 3.50
N LEU A 269 -2.28 -10.72 4.50
CA LEU A 269 -2.69 -9.78 5.56
C LEU A 269 -1.49 -9.32 6.41
N ILE A 270 -0.56 -10.23 6.73
CA ILE A 270 0.68 -9.88 7.43
C ILE A 270 1.53 -8.93 6.59
N TRP A 271 1.66 -9.18 5.28
CA TRP A 271 2.37 -8.28 4.36
C TRP A 271 1.76 -6.88 4.35
N LEU A 272 0.45 -6.79 4.15
CA LEU A 272 -0.27 -5.50 4.15
C LEU A 272 -0.14 -4.79 5.50
N ALA A 273 -0.23 -5.52 6.61
CA ALA A 273 -0.07 -4.95 7.95
C ALA A 273 1.34 -4.41 8.19
N LYS A 274 2.39 -5.14 7.76
CA LYS A 274 3.78 -4.68 7.83
C LYS A 274 4.00 -3.42 6.99
N LYS A 275 3.53 -3.42 5.74
CA LYS A 275 3.61 -2.27 4.85
C LYS A 275 2.89 -1.05 5.44
N GLN A 276 1.68 -1.24 5.97
CA GLN A 276 0.92 -0.16 6.62
C GLN A 276 1.63 0.38 7.87
N LYS A 277 2.33 -0.48 8.62
CA LYS A 277 3.13 -0.04 9.77
C LYS A 277 4.36 0.76 9.34
N MET A 278 5.03 0.36 8.27
CA MET A 278 6.19 1.08 7.75
C MET A 278 5.82 2.47 7.23
N ILE A 279 4.75 2.60 6.44
CA ILE A 279 4.27 3.92 5.99
C ILE A 279 3.83 4.78 7.18
N GLN A 280 3.14 4.20 8.18
CA GLN A 280 2.78 4.94 9.39
C GLN A 280 4.01 5.48 10.12
N CYS A 281 5.08 4.70 10.25
CA CYS A 281 6.31 5.18 10.90
C CYS A 281 6.90 6.38 10.17
N LEU A 282 6.84 6.40 8.84
CA LEU A 282 7.31 7.53 8.03
C LEU A 282 6.38 8.74 8.13
N GLU A 283 5.07 8.52 8.22
CA GLU A 283 4.06 9.57 8.47
C GLU A 283 4.19 10.19 9.86
N ASP A 284 4.45 9.37 10.87
CA ASP A 284 4.70 9.81 12.24
C ASP A 284 5.97 10.66 12.28
N ALA A 285 7.05 10.20 11.63
CA ALA A 285 8.34 10.89 11.59
C ALA A 285 8.33 12.18 10.79
N TYR A 286 7.51 12.27 9.72
CA TYR A 286 7.41 13.44 8.87
C TYR A 286 7.24 14.72 9.72
N PRO A 287 8.05 15.77 9.51
CA PRO A 287 8.90 16.03 8.35
C PRO A 287 10.30 15.38 8.36
N ASN A 288 10.68 14.65 9.40
CA ASN A 288 12.02 14.08 9.50
C ASN A 288 12.19 12.84 8.63
N SER A 289 13.39 12.66 8.08
CA SER A 289 13.79 11.41 7.43
C SER A 289 14.12 10.36 8.48
N MET A 290 13.85 9.10 8.18
CA MET A 290 14.10 7.97 9.06
C MET A 290 15.05 6.97 8.40
N SER A 291 15.98 6.43 9.19
CA SER A 291 16.86 5.35 8.71
C SER A 291 16.08 4.05 8.53
N ILE A 292 16.54 3.17 7.63
CA ILE A 292 15.92 1.85 7.47
C ILE A 292 15.91 1.04 8.78
N GLN A 293 16.91 1.22 9.64
CA GLN A 293 16.99 0.53 10.94
C GLN A 293 15.89 1.01 11.88
N ASP A 294 15.66 2.32 11.97
CA ASP A 294 14.59 2.89 12.78
C ASP A 294 13.20 2.50 12.25
N ILE A 295 13.02 2.46 10.93
CA ILE A 295 11.77 2.00 10.31
C ILE A 295 11.50 0.55 10.73
N LEU A 296 12.49 -0.34 10.66
CA LEU A 296 12.35 -1.75 11.06
C LEU A 296 11.97 -1.89 12.55
N VAL A 297 12.68 -1.18 13.43
CA VAL A 297 12.44 -1.20 14.88
C VAL A 297 11.03 -0.68 15.19
N ASN A 298 10.65 0.47 14.64
CA ASN A 298 9.36 1.11 14.92
C ASN A 298 8.17 0.36 14.29
N SER A 299 8.38 -0.28 13.13
CA SER A 299 7.36 -1.11 12.47
C SER A 299 7.25 -2.52 13.04
N ARG A 300 8.10 -2.89 14.02
CA ARG A 300 8.20 -4.23 14.62
C ARG A 300 8.48 -5.33 13.59
N VAL A 301 9.23 -5.00 12.55
CA VAL A 301 9.70 -5.94 11.54
C VAL A 301 11.04 -6.51 12.01
N LYS A 302 11.20 -7.84 11.97
CA LYS A 302 12.45 -8.49 12.39
C LYS A 302 13.60 -8.02 11.49
N GLN A 303 14.80 -7.84 12.04
CA GLN A 303 15.97 -7.50 11.23
C GLN A 303 16.30 -8.56 10.17
N SER A 304 15.95 -9.83 10.42
CA SER A 304 16.03 -10.91 9.42
C SER A 304 15.18 -10.65 8.16
N ASP A 305 14.19 -9.77 8.26
CA ASP A 305 13.27 -9.40 7.18
C ASP A 305 13.73 -8.11 6.48
N MET A 306 15.01 -7.71 6.61
CA MET A 306 15.59 -6.51 5.96
C MET A 306 15.25 -6.44 4.47
N ILE A 307 15.35 -7.57 3.77
CA ILE A 307 15.03 -7.69 2.35
C ILE A 307 13.55 -7.36 2.10
N THR A 308 12.64 -7.88 2.94
CA THR A 308 11.21 -7.58 2.85
C THR A 308 10.93 -6.09 3.04
N ALA A 309 11.61 -5.44 3.99
CA ALA A 309 11.47 -4.01 4.22
C ALA A 309 11.99 -3.18 3.05
N VAL A 310 13.14 -3.52 2.47
CA VAL A 310 13.66 -2.84 1.26
C VAL A 310 12.67 -2.95 0.10
N VAL A 311 12.07 -4.13 -0.10
CA VAL A 311 11.04 -4.33 -1.14
C VAL A 311 9.80 -3.46 -0.88
N MET A 312 9.31 -3.42 0.36
CA MET A 312 8.17 -2.58 0.73
C MET A 312 8.47 -1.08 0.53
N LEU A 313 9.67 -0.61 0.91
CA LEU A 313 10.08 0.77 0.69
C LEU A 313 10.18 1.09 -0.79
N ASN A 314 10.73 0.19 -1.60
CA ASN A 314 10.79 0.40 -3.05
C ASN A 314 9.40 0.44 -3.70
N ASP A 315 8.45 -0.42 -3.28
CA ASP A 315 7.05 -0.36 -3.73
C ASP A 315 6.37 0.96 -3.30
N LEU A 316 6.59 1.41 -2.06
CA LEU A 316 6.10 2.72 -1.59
C LEU A 316 6.71 3.89 -2.39
N GLN A 317 7.99 3.82 -2.74
CA GLN A 317 8.67 4.83 -3.55
C GLN A 317 8.16 4.84 -5.00
N ASN A 318 7.97 3.67 -5.61
CA ASN A 318 7.41 3.55 -6.96
C ASN A 318 5.96 4.08 -7.06
N ARG A 319 5.23 4.06 -5.95
CA ARG A 319 3.90 4.68 -5.81
C ARG A 319 3.96 6.17 -5.52
N GLY A 320 5.16 6.74 -5.35
CA GLY A 320 5.32 8.16 -5.01
C GLY A 320 4.96 8.51 -3.56
N LEU A 321 4.88 7.55 -2.64
CA LEU A 321 4.49 7.86 -1.27
C LEU A 321 5.70 8.30 -0.42
N ILE A 322 6.89 7.83 -0.77
CA ILE A 322 8.12 8.09 -0.04
C ILE A 322 9.27 8.36 -1.02
N LYS A 323 10.36 8.93 -0.51
CA LYS A 323 11.60 9.14 -1.27
C LYS A 323 12.80 8.88 -0.40
N GLU A 324 13.83 8.29 -1.00
CA GLU A 324 15.17 8.25 -0.42
C GLU A 324 15.83 9.63 -0.59
N VAL A 325 16.06 10.33 0.54
CA VAL A 325 16.61 11.70 0.55
C VAL A 325 18.11 11.72 0.74
N ASP A 326 18.64 10.68 1.36
CA ASP A 326 20.07 10.34 1.45
C ASP A 326 20.17 8.81 1.58
N LYS A 327 21.36 8.24 1.39
CA LYS A 327 21.59 6.79 1.34
C LYS A 327 21.04 6.09 2.60
N GLY A 328 19.97 5.32 2.44
CA GLY A 328 19.30 4.59 3.52
C GLY A 328 18.37 5.43 4.40
N MET A 329 18.16 6.70 4.06
CA MET A 329 17.31 7.67 4.75
C MET A 329 16.05 7.95 3.93
N TRP A 330 14.89 7.62 4.50
CA TRP A 330 13.61 7.67 3.81
C TRP A 330 12.70 8.72 4.42
N MET A 331 11.95 9.42 3.58
CA MET A 331 11.00 10.44 4.02
C MET A 331 9.65 10.27 3.32
N ARG A 332 8.56 10.54 4.04
CA ARG A 332 7.20 10.64 3.46
C ARG A 332 7.09 11.89 2.58
N ILE A 333 6.49 11.77 1.41
CA ILE A 333 6.20 12.90 0.52
C ILE A 333 4.69 12.96 0.22
N PRO A 334 4.00 14.09 0.47
CA PRO A 334 2.62 14.29 0.02
C PRO A 334 2.46 14.16 -1.48
N VAL A 335 1.38 13.52 -1.94
CA VAL A 335 1.14 13.30 -3.37
C VAL A 335 0.99 14.64 -4.09
N SER A 336 0.24 15.57 -3.49
CA SER A 336 0.08 16.96 -3.93
C SER A 336 1.38 17.78 -4.01
N GLN A 337 2.44 17.33 -3.34
CA GLN A 337 3.75 17.99 -3.33
C GLN A 337 4.72 17.40 -4.38
N GLN A 338 4.36 16.31 -5.05
CA GLN A 338 5.20 15.71 -6.07
C GLN A 338 5.24 16.57 -7.34
N ASN A 339 6.44 16.95 -7.78
CA ASN A 339 6.67 17.81 -8.94
C ASN A 339 5.94 19.17 -8.86
N ASN A 340 5.56 19.60 -7.65
CA ASN A 340 4.88 20.86 -7.43
C ASN A 340 5.92 22.00 -7.31
N PRO A 341 5.88 23.03 -8.19
CA PRO A 341 6.85 24.14 -8.15
C PRO A 341 6.77 24.97 -6.85
N ASP A 342 5.67 24.87 -6.11
CA ASP A 342 5.47 25.58 -4.84
C ASP A 342 6.19 24.90 -3.66
N VAL A 343 6.77 23.72 -3.88
CA VAL A 343 7.58 22.99 -2.88
C VAL A 343 9.06 23.29 -3.14
N LYS A 344 9.67 24.02 -2.22
CA LYS A 344 11.03 24.53 -2.33
C LYS A 344 11.93 23.82 -1.32
N MET A 345 12.86 23.02 -1.83
CA MET A 345 13.94 22.47 -1.02
C MET A 345 14.98 23.56 -0.78
N VAL A 346 15.31 23.84 0.48
CA VAL A 346 16.19 24.95 0.85
C VAL A 346 17.22 24.55 1.89
N GLU A 347 18.42 25.11 1.81
CA GLU A 347 19.43 25.00 2.88
C GLU A 347 19.06 25.92 4.06
N GLU A 348 18.58 27.11 3.73
CA GLU A 348 18.11 28.11 4.69
C GLU A 348 16.72 28.62 4.30
N LEU A 349 15.91 28.90 5.32
CA LEU A 349 14.58 29.46 5.07
C LEU A 349 14.74 30.89 4.52
N PRO A 350 13.89 31.29 3.57
CA PRO A 350 13.99 32.61 2.98
C PRO A 350 13.84 33.68 4.06
N PHE A 351 14.63 34.74 3.95
CA PHE A 351 14.40 35.94 4.74
C PHE A 351 13.04 36.53 4.34
N LEU A 352 12.12 36.63 5.30
CA LEU A 352 10.81 37.24 5.10
C LEU A 352 10.82 38.64 5.70
N THR A 353 10.45 39.62 4.89
CA THR A 353 10.19 40.99 5.37
C THR A 353 9.04 40.96 6.39
N HIS A 354 8.95 41.99 7.25
CA HIS A 354 7.87 42.11 8.24
C HIS A 354 6.47 41.95 7.62
N GLN A 355 6.24 42.44 6.39
CA GLN A 355 4.95 42.31 5.71
C GLN A 355 4.66 40.91 5.15
N GLN A 356 5.67 40.06 5.03
CA GLN A 356 5.58 38.67 4.55
C GLN A 356 5.54 37.66 5.69
N GLN A 357 5.93 38.07 6.90
CA GLN A 357 5.90 37.22 8.09
C GLN A 357 4.47 36.80 8.44
N PRO A 358 4.25 35.53 8.83
CA PRO A 358 2.95 35.05 9.26
C PRO A 358 2.61 35.57 10.66
N SER A 359 1.34 35.91 10.89
CA SER A 359 0.82 36.28 12.20
C SER A 359 0.21 35.10 12.94
N ILE A 360 -0.09 34.00 12.24
CA ILE A 360 -0.75 32.82 12.81
C ILE A 360 0.03 31.56 12.48
N ALA A 361 0.35 30.77 13.48
CA ALA A 361 0.93 29.45 13.32
C ALA A 361 -0.14 28.37 13.51
N ILE A 362 -0.14 27.35 12.64
CA ILE A 362 -1.03 26.19 12.74
C ILE A 362 -0.17 24.94 12.94
N ILE A 363 -0.34 24.27 14.07
CA ILE A 363 0.44 23.11 14.46
C ILE A 363 -0.42 21.86 14.38
N THR A 364 0.07 20.87 13.65
CA THR A 364 -0.55 19.55 13.52
C THR A 364 0.37 18.45 14.04
N SER A 365 -0.14 17.24 14.23
CA SER A 365 0.54 16.13 14.89
C SER A 365 0.55 14.86 14.04
N LEU A 366 -0.54 14.60 13.31
CA LEU A 366 -0.66 13.49 12.36
C LEU A 366 -0.49 13.98 10.93
N TYR A 367 -0.12 13.05 10.05
CA TYR A 367 0.12 13.36 8.65
C TYR A 367 -1.15 13.82 7.92
N CYS A 368 -2.28 13.15 8.12
CA CYS A 368 -3.57 13.56 7.55
C CYS A 368 -4.04 14.93 8.04
N GLU A 369 -3.68 15.34 9.27
CA GLU A 369 -3.96 16.68 9.79
C GLU A 369 -3.18 17.74 9.04
N LYS A 370 -1.90 17.50 8.73
CA LYS A 370 -1.10 18.40 7.91
C LYS A 370 -1.70 18.56 6.51
N LEU A 371 -2.09 17.46 5.87
CA LEU A 371 -2.73 17.50 4.55
C LEU A 371 -4.04 18.31 4.58
N ALA A 372 -4.91 18.05 5.56
CA ALA A 372 -6.16 18.77 5.74
C ALA A 372 -5.96 20.28 5.96
N VAL A 373 -5.02 20.66 6.85
CA VAL A 373 -4.71 22.06 7.11
C VAL A 373 -4.13 22.73 5.87
N ASP A 374 -3.19 22.07 5.17
CA ASP A 374 -2.58 22.64 3.97
C ASP A 374 -3.59 22.86 2.84
N ALA A 375 -4.60 21.99 2.73
CA ALA A 375 -5.69 22.17 1.76
C ALA A 375 -6.49 23.45 2.01
N MET A 376 -6.52 23.95 3.24
CA MET A 376 -7.21 25.20 3.59
C MET A 376 -6.40 26.46 3.29
N ILE A 377 -5.09 26.34 3.02
CA ILE A 377 -4.19 27.48 2.82
C ILE A 377 -4.17 27.89 1.34
N GLU A 378 -4.47 29.15 1.10
CA GLU A 378 -4.44 29.82 -0.21
C GLU A 378 -3.06 30.43 -0.47
N GLU A 379 -2.69 30.63 -1.75
CA GLU A 379 -1.40 31.23 -2.15
C GLU A 379 -0.18 30.57 -1.47
N LYS A 380 -0.23 29.24 -1.30
CA LYS A 380 0.71 28.54 -0.43
C LYS A 380 2.03 28.20 -1.11
N ALA A 381 3.11 28.25 -0.33
CA ALA A 381 4.43 27.71 -0.68
C ALA A 381 4.96 26.87 0.49
N THR A 382 5.48 25.68 0.18
CA THR A 382 6.05 24.77 1.18
C THR A 382 7.56 24.80 1.11
N PHE A 383 8.21 25.11 2.21
CA PHE A 383 9.66 25.10 2.34
C PHE A 383 10.09 23.87 3.13
N VAL A 384 10.99 23.10 2.54
CA VAL A 384 11.57 21.92 3.17
C VAL A 384 13.05 22.18 3.39
N LYS A 385 13.42 22.39 4.66
CA LYS A 385 14.81 22.50 5.07
C LYS A 385 15.30 21.14 5.52
N TYR A 386 16.16 20.52 4.70
CA TYR A 386 16.78 19.25 5.02
C TYR A 386 18.03 19.46 5.86
N LYS A 387 18.17 18.64 6.90
CA LYS A 387 19.45 18.41 7.59
C LYS A 387 19.76 16.92 7.54
N THR A 388 20.97 16.58 7.12
CA THR A 388 21.50 15.21 7.07
C THR A 388 21.43 14.50 8.43
N ASP A 389 21.45 15.25 9.53
CA ASP A 389 21.41 14.72 10.89
C ASP A 389 19.97 14.40 11.39
N GLY A 390 18.97 14.40 10.49
CA GLY A 390 17.60 13.95 10.79
C GLY A 390 16.66 15.02 11.34
N ASP A 391 17.07 16.29 11.32
CA ASP A 391 16.36 17.42 11.94
C ASP A 391 15.79 18.36 10.87
N SER A 392 14.87 17.80 10.06
CA SER A 392 14.28 18.49 8.91
C SER A 392 13.11 19.37 9.35
N GLN A 393 12.91 20.49 8.66
CA GLN A 393 11.82 21.42 8.95
C GLN A 393 10.96 21.58 7.71
N VAL A 394 9.65 21.44 7.88
CA VAL A 394 8.68 21.72 6.82
C VAL A 394 7.72 22.78 7.29
N TYR A 395 7.70 23.90 6.57
CA TYR A 395 6.78 25.01 6.79
C TYR A 395 6.00 25.27 5.53
N THR A 396 4.67 25.29 5.62
CA THR A 396 3.81 25.73 4.54
C THR A 396 3.30 27.12 4.88
N LEU A 397 3.74 28.12 4.13
CA LEU A 397 3.32 29.50 4.27
C LEU A 397 2.24 29.81 3.25
N GLY A 398 1.30 30.67 3.62
CA GLY A 398 0.30 31.18 2.68
C GLY A 398 -0.69 32.10 3.39
N ARG A 399 -1.94 32.08 2.94
CA ARG A 399 -3.02 32.89 3.49
C ARG A 399 -4.24 32.06 3.84
N ILE A 400 -4.95 32.50 4.87
CA ILE A 400 -6.34 32.09 5.12
C ILE A 400 -7.14 33.38 5.36
N GLY A 401 -8.02 33.72 4.42
CA GLY A 401 -8.66 35.02 4.40
C GLY A 401 -7.61 36.14 4.34
N LYS A 402 -7.71 37.13 5.23
CA LYS A 402 -6.76 38.24 5.29
C LYS A 402 -5.45 37.93 6.03
N HIS A 403 -5.39 36.79 6.74
CA HIS A 403 -4.28 36.46 7.64
C HIS A 403 -3.19 35.67 6.92
N ARG A 404 -1.93 36.00 7.20
CA ARG A 404 -0.79 35.19 6.77
C ARG A 404 -0.57 34.07 7.78
N VAL A 405 -0.51 32.85 7.28
CA VAL A 405 -0.42 31.66 8.13
C VAL A 405 0.85 30.87 7.81
N VAL A 406 1.38 30.19 8.81
CA VAL A 406 2.38 29.13 8.65
C VAL A 406 1.88 27.85 9.29
N SER A 407 1.90 26.74 8.55
CA SER A 407 1.59 25.42 9.10
C SER A 407 2.84 24.54 9.20
N THR A 408 2.90 23.72 10.25
CA THR A 408 3.91 22.67 10.42
C THR A 408 3.32 21.46 11.14
N LYS A 409 3.99 20.31 11.00
CA LYS A 409 3.63 19.07 11.69
C LYS A 409 4.73 18.72 12.69
N LEU A 410 4.32 18.33 13.90
CA LEU A 410 5.21 17.75 14.90
C LEU A 410 5.67 16.37 14.44
N SER A 411 6.99 16.14 14.47
CA SER A 411 7.56 14.83 14.24
C SER A 411 7.34 13.93 15.46
N LYS A 412 6.85 12.72 15.25
CA LYS A 412 6.76 11.65 16.25
C LYS A 412 7.75 10.57 15.89
N GLY A 413 8.61 10.20 16.83
CA GLY A 413 9.64 9.20 16.57
C GLY A 413 10.28 8.69 17.85
N GLY A 414 10.35 7.37 17.97
CA GLY A 414 10.96 6.71 19.12
C GLY A 414 10.13 6.82 20.42
N PRO A 415 10.77 6.66 21.59
CA PRO A 415 10.10 6.72 22.88
C PRO A 415 9.37 8.05 23.12
N HIS A 416 8.33 8.02 23.96
CA HIS A 416 7.48 9.18 24.27
C HIS A 416 8.28 10.45 24.61
N GLN A 417 9.31 10.34 25.47
CA GLN A 417 10.17 11.46 25.85
C GLN A 417 10.87 12.13 24.64
N LYS A 418 11.34 11.35 23.66
CA LYS A 418 12.00 11.90 22.47
C LYS A 418 11.00 12.69 21.61
N SER A 419 9.76 12.21 21.52
CA SER A 419 8.71 12.90 20.77
C SER A 419 8.31 14.22 21.44
N MET A 420 8.28 14.28 22.78
CA MET A 420 8.03 15.52 23.53
C MET A 420 9.13 16.57 23.29
N ILE A 421 10.39 16.17 23.39
CA ILE A 421 11.54 17.05 23.12
C ILE A 421 11.53 17.55 21.67
N ALA A 422 11.21 16.67 20.71
CA ALA A 422 11.09 17.06 19.30
C ALA A 422 9.97 18.07 19.07
N ALA A 423 8.83 17.92 19.77
CA ALA A 423 7.73 18.87 19.71
C ALA A 423 8.12 20.25 20.27
N GLU A 424 8.75 20.31 21.46
CA GLU A 424 9.26 21.56 22.05
C GLU A 424 10.24 22.28 21.12
N ASN A 425 11.19 21.53 20.55
CA ASN A 425 12.18 22.09 19.63
C ASN A 425 11.51 22.65 18.36
N THR A 426 10.48 21.97 17.85
CA THR A 426 9.73 22.43 16.67
C THR A 426 9.06 23.78 16.93
N ILE A 427 8.44 23.95 18.10
CA ILE A 427 7.77 25.20 18.49
C ILE A 427 8.78 26.33 18.71
N THR A 428 9.83 26.07 19.50
CA THR A 428 10.89 27.07 19.75
C THR A 428 11.52 27.56 18.44
N ARG A 429 11.77 26.65 17.48
CA ARG A 429 12.30 27.01 16.16
C ARG A 429 11.30 27.79 15.33
N LEU A 430 10.03 27.36 15.29
CA LEU A 430 8.98 28.06 14.55
C LEU A 430 8.86 29.51 15.03
N LEU A 431 8.78 29.72 16.35
CA LEU A 431 8.67 31.07 16.92
C LEU A 431 9.94 31.90 16.74
N GLY A 432 11.11 31.26 16.73
CA GLY A 432 12.38 31.93 16.42
C GLY A 432 12.50 32.36 14.96
N VAL A 433 12.02 31.54 14.03
CA VAL A 433 12.03 31.85 12.58
C VAL A 433 10.95 32.87 12.23
N PHE A 434 9.75 32.72 12.78
CA PHE A 434 8.60 33.56 12.51
C PHE A 434 8.23 34.40 13.74
N SER A 435 9.04 35.41 14.01
CA SER A 435 8.93 36.25 15.21
C SER A 435 7.65 37.09 15.31
N HIS A 436 6.88 37.20 14.22
CA HIS A 436 5.62 37.95 14.19
C HIS A 436 4.40 37.05 14.44
N VAL A 437 4.58 35.78 14.76
CA VAL A 437 3.47 34.89 15.12
C VAL A 437 2.85 35.38 16.44
N GLU A 438 1.63 35.88 16.35
CA GLU A 438 0.84 36.37 17.48
C GLU A 438 -0.08 35.29 18.03
N HIS A 439 -0.58 34.40 17.17
CA HIS A 439 -1.56 33.37 17.52
C HIS A 439 -1.11 31.98 17.10
N VAL A 440 -1.35 30.98 17.94
CA VAL A 440 -1.04 29.57 17.64
C VAL A 440 -2.30 28.71 17.70
N LEU A 441 -2.61 28.02 16.62
CA LEU A 441 -3.74 27.10 16.52
C LEU A 441 -3.24 25.66 16.53
N LEU A 442 -3.66 24.87 17.52
CA LEU A 442 -3.40 23.43 17.55
C LEU A 442 -4.59 22.73 16.88
N VAL A 443 -4.40 22.27 15.65
CA VAL A 443 -5.49 21.72 14.81
C VAL A 443 -5.22 20.26 14.52
N GLY A 444 -6.22 19.40 14.73
CA GLY A 444 -6.08 17.99 14.40
C GLY A 444 -7.24 17.12 14.83
N VAL A 445 -6.97 15.84 15.09
CA VAL A 445 -7.97 14.86 15.53
C VAL A 445 -7.96 14.71 17.05
N GLY A 446 -9.10 14.32 17.61
CA GLY A 446 -9.23 13.96 19.01
C GLY A 446 -10.26 12.84 19.22
N GLY A 447 -10.40 12.42 20.47
CA GLY A 447 -11.41 11.47 20.92
C GLY A 447 -12.60 12.19 21.56
N ALA A 448 -13.81 11.85 21.14
CA ALA A 448 -15.04 12.39 21.67
C ALA A 448 -15.31 11.89 23.09
N VAL A 449 -15.83 12.77 23.94
CA VAL A 449 -16.45 12.39 25.21
C VAL A 449 -17.96 12.32 25.00
N PRO A 450 -18.54 11.11 24.93
CA PRO A 450 -19.97 10.98 24.68
C PRO A 450 -20.76 11.18 25.98
N HIS A 451 -21.95 11.76 25.85
CA HIS A 451 -22.99 11.67 26.86
C HIS A 451 -24.12 10.78 26.33
N PHE A 452 -24.63 9.84 27.12
CA PHE A 452 -25.54 8.80 26.61
C PHE A 452 -26.99 9.27 26.47
N SER A 453 -27.38 10.34 27.16
CA SER A 453 -28.78 10.81 27.21
C SER A 453 -29.00 12.29 26.90
N ASP A 454 -27.94 13.10 26.84
CA ASP A 454 -28.04 14.56 26.76
C ASP A 454 -27.32 15.03 25.50
N PHE A 455 -28.09 15.54 24.54
CA PHE A 455 -27.55 15.98 23.26
C PHE A 455 -26.56 17.15 23.39
N GLU A 456 -26.74 18.06 24.34
CA GLU A 456 -25.89 19.25 24.49
C GLU A 456 -24.51 18.90 25.07
N LYS A 457 -24.47 17.84 25.88
CA LYS A 457 -23.24 17.28 26.43
C LYS A 457 -22.61 16.22 25.52
N HIS A 458 -23.39 15.64 24.60
CA HIS A 458 -22.92 14.57 23.73
C HIS A 458 -22.01 15.09 22.62
N VAL A 459 -20.74 14.69 22.67
CA VAL A 459 -19.81 14.82 21.55
C VAL A 459 -19.83 13.54 20.73
N ARG A 460 -20.05 13.67 19.43
CA ARG A 460 -20.15 12.56 18.47
C ARG A 460 -18.88 12.45 17.62
N ILE A 461 -18.57 11.26 17.10
CA ILE A 461 -17.54 11.11 16.07
C ILE A 461 -17.96 11.91 14.81
N GLY A 462 -17.02 12.68 14.26
CA GLY A 462 -17.25 13.62 13.16
C GLY A 462 -17.66 15.02 13.61
N ASP A 463 -17.94 15.27 14.90
CA ASP A 463 -18.06 16.61 15.45
C ASP A 463 -16.68 17.29 15.54
N VAL A 464 -16.67 18.61 15.74
CA VAL A 464 -15.46 19.38 16.06
C VAL A 464 -15.61 19.98 17.45
N VAL A 465 -14.60 19.78 18.30
CA VAL A 465 -14.50 20.41 19.61
C VAL A 465 -13.51 21.56 19.57
N VAL A 466 -13.93 22.72 20.05
CA VAL A 466 -13.12 23.94 20.13
C VAL A 466 -12.91 24.28 21.61
N SER A 467 -11.64 24.47 21.98
CA SER A 467 -11.26 24.72 23.36
C SER A 467 -11.75 26.08 23.85
N LEU A 468 -12.73 26.10 24.76
CA LEU A 468 -13.20 27.30 25.43
C LEU A 468 -13.29 27.06 26.94
N PRO A 469 -13.06 28.10 27.77
CA PRO A 469 -13.20 27.97 29.21
C PRO A 469 -14.67 27.72 29.56
N ILE A 470 -14.91 26.69 30.39
CA ILE A 470 -16.26 26.34 30.85
C ILE A 470 -16.57 27.02 32.19
N ASP A 471 -15.54 27.31 32.97
CA ASP A 471 -15.67 27.87 34.32
C ASP A 471 -14.82 29.14 34.49
N ARG A 472 -14.79 29.65 35.73
CA ARG A 472 -14.02 30.84 36.09
C ARG A 472 -12.51 30.60 36.13
N SER A 473 -12.03 29.35 36.00
CA SER A 473 -10.58 29.07 36.00
C SER A 473 -9.90 29.62 34.74
N GLY A 474 -10.65 29.81 33.65
CA GLY A 474 -10.10 30.25 32.37
C GLY A 474 -9.31 29.15 31.63
N SER A 475 -9.25 27.94 32.19
CA SER A 475 -8.57 26.80 31.58
C SER A 475 -9.25 26.41 30.27
N ILE A 476 -8.47 26.04 29.27
CA ILE A 476 -8.96 25.51 27.99
C ILE A 476 -8.41 24.11 27.70
N TYR A 477 -7.35 23.71 28.40
CA TYR A 477 -6.72 22.40 28.28
C TYR A 477 -6.28 21.85 29.63
N VAL A 478 -6.46 20.54 29.86
CA VAL A 478 -6.06 19.85 31.10
C VAL A 478 -5.33 18.55 30.78
N HIS A 479 -4.13 18.37 31.32
CA HIS A 479 -3.35 17.14 31.20
C HIS A 479 -3.35 16.36 32.52
N CYS A 480 -3.65 15.06 32.46
CA CYS A 480 -3.47 14.16 33.58
C CYS A 480 -2.03 13.65 33.62
N GLN A 481 -1.21 14.23 34.51
CA GLN A 481 0.20 13.88 34.69
C GLN A 481 0.36 12.53 35.40
N ARG A 482 -0.49 12.27 36.40
CA ARG A 482 -0.41 11.04 37.20
C ARG A 482 -1.76 10.63 37.73
N VAL A 483 -1.96 9.31 37.77
CA VAL A 483 -3.13 8.68 38.39
C VAL A 483 -2.68 8.00 39.68
N GLU A 484 -3.34 8.31 40.78
CA GLU A 484 -3.11 7.71 42.09
C GLU A 484 -4.33 6.91 42.52
N LYS A 485 -4.14 5.69 42.99
CA LYS A 485 -5.23 4.94 43.61
C LYS A 485 -5.48 5.51 45.01
N ILE A 486 -6.71 5.91 45.32
CA ILE A 486 -7.05 6.45 46.63
C ILE A 486 -7.08 5.29 47.65
N PRO A 487 -6.27 5.33 48.73
CA PRO A 487 -6.23 4.27 49.73
C PRO A 487 -7.61 4.02 50.35
N GLY A 488 -8.01 2.75 50.43
CA GLY A 488 -9.28 2.36 51.06
C GLY A 488 -10.55 2.68 50.25
N SER A 489 -10.43 3.11 48.99
CA SER A 489 -11.60 3.35 48.12
C SER A 489 -11.42 2.74 46.73
N CYS A 490 -12.52 2.68 45.97
CA CYS A 490 -12.54 2.16 44.60
C CYS A 490 -12.16 3.21 43.54
N GLY A 491 -11.89 4.46 43.92
CA GLY A 491 -11.67 5.57 42.99
C GLY A 491 -10.19 5.96 42.79
N TYR A 492 -9.99 6.90 41.87
CA TYR A 492 -8.67 7.43 41.53
C TYR A 492 -8.57 8.93 41.80
N SER A 493 -7.38 9.36 42.23
CA SER A 493 -6.95 10.75 42.30
C SER A 493 -6.18 11.07 41.01
N TYR A 494 -6.41 12.25 40.45
CA TYR A 494 -5.79 12.70 39.22
C TYR A 494 -4.95 13.94 39.50
N VAL A 495 -3.63 13.83 39.33
CA VAL A 495 -2.73 14.98 39.35
C VAL A 495 -2.78 15.64 37.99
N THR A 496 -3.25 16.88 37.94
CA THR A 496 -3.49 17.60 36.70
C THR A 496 -2.64 18.85 36.55
N ARG A 497 -2.28 19.16 35.31
CA ARG A 497 -1.83 20.49 34.90
C ARG A 497 -2.84 21.10 33.95
N ALA A 498 -3.13 22.39 34.10
CA ALA A 498 -4.10 23.10 33.29
C ALA A 498 -3.45 24.32 32.63
N TRP A 499 -3.90 24.63 31.40
CA TRP A 499 -3.44 25.78 30.64
C TRP A 499 -4.62 26.64 30.23
N SER A 500 -4.42 27.95 30.29
CA SER A 500 -5.35 28.99 29.84
C SER A 500 -4.73 29.77 28.68
N SER A 501 -5.56 30.30 27.77
CA SER A 501 -5.09 31.29 26.80
C SER A 501 -5.29 32.70 27.34
N ALA A 502 -4.23 33.53 27.27
CA ALA A 502 -4.23 34.89 27.79
C ALA A 502 -5.02 35.89 26.93
N THR A 503 -5.17 35.62 25.64
CA THR A 503 -5.75 36.58 24.69
C THR A 503 -7.21 36.28 24.40
N GLN A 504 -8.06 37.31 24.53
CA GLN A 504 -9.49 37.19 24.21
C GLN A 504 -9.79 37.27 22.70
N THR A 505 -8.82 37.63 21.84
CA THR A 505 -9.03 37.81 20.39
C THR A 505 -9.57 36.54 19.72
N LEU A 506 -8.93 35.39 19.93
CA LEU A 506 -9.39 34.11 19.38
C LEU A 506 -10.76 33.72 19.96
N GLN A 507 -10.97 33.93 21.25
CA GLN A 507 -12.27 33.66 21.89
C GLN A 507 -13.38 34.56 21.34
N LYS A 508 -13.09 35.84 21.06
CA LYS A 508 -14.03 36.78 20.43
C LYS A 508 -14.38 36.31 19.02
N ALA A 509 -13.40 35.88 18.22
CA ALA A 509 -13.64 35.33 16.89
C ALA A 509 -14.53 34.07 16.94
N VAL A 510 -14.29 33.17 17.90
CA VAL A 510 -15.15 31.99 18.11
C VAL A 510 -16.58 32.41 18.45
N ASN A 511 -16.77 33.38 19.37
CA ASN A 511 -18.09 33.89 19.73
C ASN A 511 -18.79 34.58 18.56
N VAL A 512 -18.06 35.30 17.69
CA VAL A 512 -18.62 35.91 16.49
C VAL A 512 -19.10 34.84 15.52
N LEU A 513 -18.28 33.83 15.24
CA LEU A 513 -18.66 32.72 14.35
C LEU A 513 -19.87 31.96 14.89
N GLN A 514 -19.89 31.66 16.19
CA GLN A 514 -21.01 30.99 16.86
C GLN A 514 -22.31 31.79 16.71
N ARG A 515 -22.29 33.10 17.03
CA ARG A 515 -23.47 33.97 16.90
C ARG A 515 -23.95 34.09 15.46
N ASN A 516 -23.05 34.12 14.48
CA ASN A 516 -23.41 34.20 13.07
C ASN A 516 -24.20 32.96 12.62
N VAL A 517 -23.80 31.77 13.09
CA VAL A 517 -24.49 30.52 12.80
C VAL A 517 -25.83 30.43 13.55
N GLU A 518 -25.87 30.84 14.81
CA GLU A 518 -27.10 30.85 15.61
C GLU A 518 -28.17 31.82 15.06
N ARG A 519 -27.75 32.97 14.52
CA ARG A 519 -28.66 33.96 13.91
C ARG A 519 -29.23 33.51 12.58
N ASN A 520 -28.50 32.70 11.81
CA ASN A 520 -28.88 32.27 10.47
C ASN A 520 -28.94 30.73 10.37
N PRO A 521 -29.89 30.08 11.07
CA PRO A 521 -29.97 28.62 11.15
C PRO A 521 -30.23 27.93 9.79
N HIS A 522 -30.81 28.67 8.83
CA HIS A 522 -31.15 28.15 7.50
C HIS A 522 -30.04 28.36 6.46
N THR A 523 -28.97 29.09 6.79
CA THR A 523 -27.82 29.23 5.90
C THR A 523 -26.86 28.07 6.08
N ALA A 524 -26.24 27.64 4.98
CA ALA A 524 -25.17 26.64 5.03
C ALA A 524 -24.07 27.12 5.98
N LYS A 525 -23.58 26.23 6.84
CA LYS A 525 -22.50 26.57 7.76
C LYS A 525 -21.22 26.80 6.95
N PRO A 526 -20.40 27.81 7.26
CA PRO A 526 -19.21 28.12 6.47
C PRO A 526 -18.24 26.94 6.33
N TRP A 527 -18.08 26.14 7.39
CA TRP A 527 -17.22 24.96 7.36
C TRP A 527 -17.74 23.84 6.47
N ASP A 528 -19.06 23.73 6.23
CA ASP A 528 -19.59 22.69 5.34
C ASP A 528 -19.10 22.93 3.89
N PHE A 529 -19.03 24.20 3.47
CA PHE A 529 -18.47 24.57 2.17
C PHE A 529 -16.97 24.20 2.08
N TYR A 530 -16.18 24.56 3.09
CA TYR A 530 -14.75 24.24 3.10
C TYR A 530 -14.45 22.74 3.24
N ILE A 531 -15.36 21.96 3.82
CA ILE A 531 -15.26 20.49 3.83
C ILE A 531 -15.38 19.94 2.40
N GLU A 532 -16.36 20.40 1.62
CA GLU A 532 -16.50 19.94 0.23
C GLU A 532 -15.32 20.41 -0.63
N GLU A 533 -14.93 21.68 -0.54
CA GLU A 533 -13.72 22.21 -1.22
C GLU A 533 -12.48 21.39 -0.85
N GLY A 534 -12.28 21.07 0.43
CA GLY A 534 -11.15 20.29 0.88
C GLY A 534 -11.15 18.84 0.38
N LYS A 535 -12.32 18.19 0.21
CA LYS A 535 -12.39 16.85 -0.38
C LYS A 535 -11.94 16.87 -1.84
N GLU A 536 -12.35 17.87 -2.61
CA GLU A 536 -11.95 18.02 -4.01
C GLU A 536 -10.43 18.22 -4.11
N LEU A 537 -9.86 19.09 -3.27
CA LEU A 537 -8.42 19.35 -3.24
C LEU A 537 -7.58 18.13 -2.80
N LEU A 538 -8.17 17.21 -2.04
CA LEU A 538 -7.50 16.04 -1.46
C LEU A 538 -7.87 14.72 -2.15
N GLU A 539 -8.65 14.74 -3.25
CA GLU A 539 -9.15 13.54 -3.93
C GLU A 539 -8.02 12.59 -4.38
N ASN A 540 -6.86 13.15 -4.75
CA ASN A 540 -5.70 12.39 -5.23
C ASN A 540 -4.77 11.90 -4.11
N GLU A 541 -5.02 12.26 -2.86
CA GLU A 541 -4.22 11.77 -1.73
C GLU A 541 -4.57 10.30 -1.39
N GLU A 542 -3.64 9.57 -0.77
CA GLU A 542 -3.87 8.16 -0.39
C GLU A 542 -4.95 8.01 0.71
N SER A 543 -5.13 9.03 1.53
CA SER A 543 -6.12 9.04 2.62
C SER A 543 -7.49 9.42 2.10
N ASP A 544 -8.52 8.66 2.48
CA ASP A 544 -9.91 9.01 2.15
C ASP A 544 -10.45 10.05 3.13
N PHE A 545 -10.60 11.28 2.65
CA PHE A 545 -11.14 12.42 3.41
C PHE A 545 -12.68 12.49 3.40
N HIS A 546 -13.38 11.53 2.78
CA HIS A 546 -14.83 11.45 2.86
C HIS A 546 -15.28 10.99 4.24
N ARG A 547 -16.46 11.49 4.66
CA ARG A 547 -17.08 11.06 5.89
C ARG A 547 -17.37 9.55 5.82
N PRO A 548 -16.85 8.73 6.74
CA PRO A 548 -17.25 7.33 6.81
C PRO A 548 -18.76 7.20 7.04
N SER A 549 -19.33 6.08 6.57
CA SER A 549 -20.77 5.79 6.78
C SER A 549 -21.17 6.01 8.24
N ILE A 550 -22.31 6.67 8.44
CA ILE A 550 -22.83 6.98 9.77
C ILE A 550 -23.08 5.74 10.63
N THR A 551 -23.34 4.59 10.00
CA THR A 551 -23.51 3.29 10.67
C THR A 551 -22.22 2.75 11.31
N ARG A 552 -21.05 3.33 10.97
CA ARG A 552 -19.75 3.00 11.59
C ARG A 552 -19.49 3.78 12.87
N ASP A 553 -20.29 4.80 13.14
CA ASP A 553 -20.33 5.45 14.45
C ASP A 553 -21.25 4.64 15.37
N LYS A 554 -20.63 3.98 16.34
CA LYS A 554 -21.32 3.13 17.32
C LYS A 554 -20.94 3.63 18.70
N LEU A 555 -21.94 4.05 19.46
CA LEU A 555 -21.79 4.43 20.85
C LEU A 555 -21.84 3.17 21.73
N LEU A 556 -20.67 2.74 22.19
CA LEU A 556 -20.52 1.53 23.00
C LEU A 556 -20.14 1.89 24.43
N PHE A 557 -20.70 1.17 25.39
CA PHE A 557 -20.36 1.27 26.79
C PHE A 557 -20.08 -0.12 27.35
N THR A 558 -18.88 -0.30 27.90
CA THR A 558 -18.52 -1.53 28.62
C THR A 558 -18.89 -1.38 30.09
N GLN A 559 -19.79 -2.23 30.58
CA GLN A 559 -20.17 -2.29 31.99
C GLN A 559 -19.06 -2.94 32.84
N PRO A 560 -19.06 -2.75 34.18
CA PRO A 560 -18.07 -3.37 35.07
C PRO A 560 -18.03 -4.91 35.00
N ASN A 561 -19.14 -5.55 34.64
CA ASN A 561 -19.24 -7.00 34.44
C ASN A 561 -18.67 -7.47 33.08
N GLY A 562 -18.12 -6.57 32.26
CA GLY A 562 -17.58 -6.84 30.92
C GLY A 562 -18.61 -6.83 29.79
N THR A 563 -19.91 -6.64 30.08
CA THR A 563 -20.96 -6.58 29.07
C THR A 563 -20.86 -5.29 28.26
N VAL A 564 -20.85 -5.39 26.93
CA VAL A 564 -20.84 -4.24 26.04
C VAL A 564 -22.26 -3.92 25.59
N VAL A 565 -22.74 -2.73 25.91
CA VAL A 565 -24.05 -2.22 25.51
C VAL A 565 -23.87 -1.17 24.42
N GLN A 566 -24.66 -1.26 23.35
CA GLN A 566 -24.72 -0.23 22.32
C GLN A 566 -25.90 0.70 22.61
N TYR A 567 -25.64 2.00 22.68
CA TYR A 567 -26.66 3.04 22.84
C TYR A 567 -26.96 3.72 21.51
N GLU A 568 -28.15 4.30 21.40
CA GLU A 568 -28.43 5.28 20.35
C GLU A 568 -27.83 6.64 20.71
N HIS A 569 -27.45 7.40 19.69
CA HIS A 569 -27.00 8.77 19.90
C HIS A 569 -28.19 9.63 20.34
N PRO A 570 -28.06 10.44 21.40
CA PRO A 570 -29.11 11.38 21.77
C PRO A 570 -29.36 12.36 20.62
N LYS A 571 -30.63 12.67 20.37
CA LYS A 571 -31.05 13.61 19.34
C LYS A 571 -31.42 14.95 19.97
N PRO A 572 -31.18 16.08 19.29
CA PRO A 572 -31.61 17.37 19.79
C PRO A 572 -33.13 17.47 19.83
N THR A 573 -33.63 18.22 20.80
CA THR A 573 -35.05 18.60 20.89
C THR A 573 -35.18 20.13 20.87
N GLY A 574 -36.37 20.64 20.54
CA GLY A 574 -36.63 22.09 20.57
C GLY A 574 -35.83 22.88 19.53
N LEU A 575 -35.27 24.04 19.92
CA LEU A 575 -34.53 24.92 19.00
C LEU A 575 -33.25 24.28 18.44
N ALA A 576 -32.58 23.42 19.22
CA ALA A 576 -31.35 22.75 18.79
C ALA A 576 -31.58 21.84 17.57
N SER A 577 -32.82 21.34 17.36
CA SER A 577 -33.13 20.49 16.20
C SER A 577 -33.13 21.26 14.89
N ARG A 578 -33.23 22.59 14.90
CA ARG A 578 -33.21 23.42 13.69
C ARG A 578 -31.81 23.53 13.07
N ASN A 579 -30.76 23.39 13.89
CA ASN A 579 -29.36 23.55 13.48
C ASN A 579 -28.61 22.21 13.32
N TYR A 580 -29.33 21.11 13.52
CA TYR A 580 -28.80 19.76 13.49
C TYR A 580 -29.28 19.02 12.26
N THR A 581 -28.32 18.61 11.43
CA THR A 581 -28.55 17.67 10.33
C THR A 581 -27.68 16.46 10.59
N GLU A 582 -28.30 15.29 10.63
CA GLU A 582 -27.55 14.06 10.85
C GLU A 582 -26.54 13.85 9.72
N GLY A 583 -25.28 13.71 10.10
CA GLY A 583 -24.17 13.54 9.17
C GLY A 583 -23.41 14.80 8.78
N GLN A 584 -23.89 15.98 9.19
CA GLN A 584 -23.11 17.22 9.15
C GLN A 584 -22.28 17.38 10.43
N VAL A 585 -21.24 18.22 10.35
CA VAL A 585 -20.39 18.56 11.49
C VAL A 585 -21.16 19.44 12.47
N THR A 586 -21.11 19.08 13.75
CA THR A 586 -21.56 19.94 14.85
C THR A 586 -20.35 20.48 15.60
N ILE A 587 -20.34 21.78 15.88
CA ILE A 587 -19.29 22.39 16.70
C ILE A 587 -19.70 22.33 18.17
N ARG A 588 -18.79 21.82 18.99
CA ARG A 588 -18.94 21.70 20.44
C ARG A 588 -17.87 22.54 21.11
N TYR A 589 -18.23 23.23 22.17
CA TYR A 589 -17.31 24.09 22.92
C TYR A 589 -17.07 23.52 24.31
N GLY A 590 -15.81 23.42 24.71
CA GLY A 590 -15.46 22.98 26.07
C GLY A 590 -13.99 22.66 26.27
N LEU A 591 -13.66 22.13 27.46
CA LEU A 591 -12.31 21.74 27.84
C LEU A 591 -11.83 20.53 27.05
N ILE A 592 -10.55 20.57 26.66
CA ILE A 592 -9.86 19.46 26.01
C ILE A 592 -8.89 18.83 27.02
N GLY A 593 -8.98 17.51 27.16
CA GLY A 593 -8.19 16.72 28.11
C GLY A 593 -7.08 15.93 27.42
N SER A 594 -6.08 15.49 28.17
CA SER A 594 -5.10 14.51 27.68
C SER A 594 -4.54 13.67 28.83
N GLY A 595 -3.87 12.57 28.47
CA GLY A 595 -3.17 11.69 29.41
C GLY A 595 -3.32 10.22 29.02
N GLY A 596 -2.19 9.55 28.77
CA GLY A 596 -2.18 8.17 28.26
C GLY A 596 -2.83 7.14 29.18
N LEU A 597 -2.77 7.33 30.51
CA LEU A 597 -3.40 6.40 31.47
C LEU A 597 -4.93 6.55 31.47
N VAL A 598 -5.43 7.80 31.49
CA VAL A 598 -6.87 8.08 31.54
C VAL A 598 -7.56 7.75 30.22
N THR A 599 -6.93 8.03 29.09
CA THR A 599 -7.54 7.80 27.76
C THR A 599 -7.69 6.32 27.43
N ARG A 600 -6.79 5.45 27.90
CA ARG A 600 -6.77 4.01 27.59
C ARG A 600 -7.79 3.18 28.37
N ASN A 601 -8.25 3.65 29.54
CA ASN A 601 -9.22 2.95 30.37
C ASN A 601 -10.57 3.67 30.35
N GLN A 602 -11.66 2.99 29.97
CA GLN A 602 -12.99 3.60 29.84
C GLN A 602 -13.52 4.20 31.15
N GLU A 603 -13.28 3.56 32.28
CA GLU A 603 -13.74 4.03 33.59
C GLU A 603 -13.01 5.30 34.01
N MET A 604 -11.67 5.27 33.99
CA MET A 604 -10.85 6.46 34.29
C MET A 604 -11.13 7.60 33.31
N ARG A 605 -11.33 7.30 32.02
CA ARG A 605 -11.66 8.30 31.00
C ARG A 605 -12.94 9.03 31.33
N ASN A 606 -13.99 8.28 31.66
CA ASN A 606 -15.30 8.83 31.97
C ASN A 606 -15.27 9.61 33.29
N GLU A 607 -14.62 9.08 34.33
CA GLU A 607 -14.45 9.74 35.62
C GLU A 607 -13.66 11.06 35.46
N PHE A 608 -12.50 11.00 34.81
CA PHE A 608 -11.66 12.18 34.56
C PHE A 608 -12.40 13.25 33.75
N ALA A 609 -13.15 12.83 32.72
CA ALA A 609 -13.92 13.76 31.91
C ALA A 609 -15.05 14.41 32.69
N GLN A 610 -15.74 13.67 33.55
CA GLN A 610 -16.80 14.19 34.40
C GLN A 610 -16.26 15.18 35.44
N LEU A 611 -15.17 14.83 36.12
CA LEU A 611 -14.57 15.66 37.16
C LEU A 611 -14.06 17.01 36.63
N ASN A 612 -13.52 17.02 35.41
CA ASN A 612 -12.89 18.20 34.82
C ASN A 612 -13.74 18.86 33.71
N GLY A 613 -14.94 18.38 33.43
CA GLY A 613 -15.79 18.91 32.36
C GLY A 613 -15.18 18.76 30.95
N ILE A 614 -14.41 17.70 30.71
CA ILE A 614 -13.74 17.45 29.42
C ILE A 614 -14.77 17.05 28.35
N LYS A 615 -14.67 17.66 27.16
CA LYS A 615 -15.50 17.32 25.99
C LYS A 615 -14.77 16.54 24.91
N ALA A 616 -13.46 16.68 24.84
CA ALA A 616 -12.62 15.89 23.94
C ALA A 616 -11.31 15.53 24.62
N PHE A 617 -10.76 14.38 24.24
CA PHE A 617 -9.38 14.03 24.54
C PHE A 617 -8.50 14.25 23.32
N ASP A 618 -7.27 14.63 23.57
CA ASP A 618 -6.27 14.92 22.55
C ASP A 618 -5.07 13.97 22.65
N LEU A 619 -4.29 13.94 21.57
CA LEU A 619 -2.91 13.50 21.57
C LEU A 619 -2.11 14.46 22.47
N GLU A 620 -1.24 13.98 23.34
CA GLU A 620 -0.61 14.81 24.37
C GLU A 620 0.18 16.02 23.79
N PHE A 621 -0.26 17.26 24.10
CA PHE A 621 0.39 18.53 23.68
C PHE A 621 1.08 19.29 24.84
N GLU A 622 1.29 18.69 26.01
CA GLU A 622 1.91 19.36 27.17
C GLU A 622 3.23 20.06 26.79
N ALA A 623 4.13 19.37 26.09
CA ALA A 623 5.40 19.90 25.58
C ALA A 623 5.21 21.15 24.70
N VAL A 624 4.20 21.14 23.84
CA VAL A 624 3.90 22.27 22.95
C VAL A 624 3.42 23.46 23.77
N LEU A 625 2.50 23.23 24.71
CA LEU A 625 1.96 24.28 25.57
C LEU A 625 3.03 24.87 26.50
N ASP A 626 3.91 24.03 27.05
CA ASP A 626 5.06 24.45 27.85
C ASP A 626 6.04 25.32 27.05
N SER A 627 6.32 24.92 25.80
CA SER A 627 7.14 25.72 24.90
C SER A 627 6.50 27.06 24.56
N LEU A 628 5.18 27.11 24.34
CA LEU A 628 4.44 28.35 24.10
C LEU A 628 4.50 29.29 25.32
N GLU A 629 4.26 28.77 26.52
CA GLU A 629 4.35 29.53 27.78
C GLU A 629 5.78 30.05 28.01
N GLY A 630 6.78 29.21 27.83
CA GLY A 630 8.20 29.57 27.97
C GLY A 630 8.65 30.65 26.99
N ASN A 631 8.11 30.65 25.76
CA ASN A 631 8.34 31.68 24.75
C ASN A 631 7.41 32.90 24.88
N ARG A 632 6.60 32.98 25.94
CA ARG A 632 5.64 34.07 26.21
C ARG A 632 4.57 34.26 25.13
N ASN A 633 4.29 33.22 24.33
CA ASN A 633 3.20 33.22 23.37
C ASN A 633 1.98 32.50 23.97
N CYS A 634 1.20 33.23 24.77
CA CYS A 634 0.05 32.68 25.47
C CYS A 634 -1.28 32.81 24.69
N SER A 635 -1.20 33.10 23.38
CA SER A 635 -2.36 33.26 22.51
C SER A 635 -2.57 32.01 21.66
N PHE A 636 -3.37 31.08 22.15
CA PHE A 636 -3.57 29.82 21.45
C PHE A 636 -4.97 29.26 21.59
N LEU A 637 -5.37 28.45 20.62
CA LEU A 637 -6.66 27.77 20.58
C LEU A 637 -6.47 26.35 20.05
N ILE A 638 -7.20 25.40 20.63
CA ILE A 638 -7.14 23.98 20.26
C ILE A 638 -8.45 23.60 19.57
N ILE A 639 -8.35 23.02 18.38
CA ILE A 639 -9.47 22.65 17.53
C ILE A 639 -9.29 21.19 17.12
N ARG A 640 -10.22 20.33 17.56
CA ARG A 640 -10.14 18.88 17.33
C ARG A 640 -11.35 18.35 16.61
N GLY A 641 -11.13 17.63 15.52
CA GLY A 641 -12.16 16.81 14.88
C GLY A 641 -12.20 15.43 15.51
N MET A 642 -13.39 14.94 15.83
CA MET A 642 -13.55 13.72 16.60
C MET A 642 -13.43 12.49 15.71
N ALA A 643 -12.42 11.65 15.95
CA ALA A 643 -12.18 10.44 15.17
C ALA A 643 -12.62 9.14 15.89
N ASP A 644 -12.62 9.13 17.22
CA ASP A 644 -13.05 8.00 18.04
C ASP A 644 -13.64 8.45 19.40
N TYR A 645 -13.78 7.53 20.36
CA TYR A 645 -14.19 7.80 21.76
C TYR A 645 -13.03 7.57 22.77
N GLY A 646 -11.80 7.69 22.29
CA GLY A 646 -10.54 7.54 23.01
C GLY A 646 -9.77 8.86 23.01
N ASP A 647 -8.67 8.93 22.26
CA ASP A 647 -7.81 10.11 22.07
C ASP A 647 -7.66 10.53 20.59
N GLY A 648 -8.42 9.91 19.69
CA GLY A 648 -8.34 10.11 18.25
C GLY A 648 -7.44 9.11 17.51
N THR A 649 -6.73 8.21 18.20
CA THR A 649 -5.80 7.25 17.58
C THR A 649 -6.37 5.86 17.27
N GLY A 650 -7.52 5.52 17.84
CA GLY A 650 -8.14 4.20 17.80
C GLY A 650 -8.89 3.87 16.50
N LYS A 651 -9.49 4.86 15.82
CA LYS A 651 -10.22 4.65 14.55
C LYS A 651 -9.58 5.39 13.38
N LYS A 652 -8.53 4.80 12.81
CA LYS A 652 -7.78 5.38 11.67
C LYS A 652 -8.63 5.80 10.48
N GLY A 653 -9.68 5.05 10.14
CA GLY A 653 -10.56 5.38 9.02
C GLY A 653 -11.39 6.66 9.19
N TRP A 654 -11.50 7.20 10.41
CA TRP A 654 -12.18 8.46 10.69
C TRP A 654 -11.22 9.65 10.76
N GLN A 655 -9.92 9.42 10.93
CA GLN A 655 -8.93 10.48 11.14
C GLN A 655 -8.86 11.49 9.99
N PRO A 656 -8.85 11.09 8.70
CA PRO A 656 -8.76 12.07 7.62
C PRO A 656 -9.97 13.02 7.58
N TYR A 657 -11.20 12.48 7.61
CA TYR A 657 -12.41 13.31 7.65
C TYR A 657 -12.47 14.21 8.89
N ALA A 658 -12.13 13.67 10.07
CA ALA A 658 -12.11 14.44 11.31
C ALA A 658 -11.10 15.60 11.23
N ALA A 659 -9.90 15.34 10.72
CA ALA A 659 -8.88 16.35 10.48
C ALA A 659 -9.37 17.44 9.50
N LEU A 660 -10.04 17.04 8.42
CA LEU A 660 -10.62 17.96 7.45
C LEU A 660 -11.72 18.84 8.06
N ALA A 661 -12.61 18.26 8.86
CA ALA A 661 -13.65 19.00 9.57
C ALA A 661 -13.05 20.06 10.52
N ALA A 662 -11.99 19.70 11.25
CA ALA A 662 -11.26 20.64 12.12
C ALA A 662 -10.61 21.77 11.31
N ALA A 663 -9.93 21.44 10.21
CA ALA A 663 -9.27 22.40 9.33
C ALA A 663 -10.28 23.36 8.67
N ALA A 664 -11.43 22.86 8.21
CA ALA A 664 -12.50 23.65 7.63
C ALA A 664 -13.12 24.62 8.65
N TYR A 665 -13.29 24.19 9.90
CA TYR A 665 -13.68 25.09 10.98
C TYR A 665 -12.60 26.14 11.25
N THR A 666 -11.32 25.77 11.24
CA THR A 666 -10.20 26.73 11.36
C THR A 666 -10.23 27.79 10.26
N LYS A 667 -10.46 27.40 9.00
CA LYS A 667 -10.62 28.34 7.87
C LYS A 667 -11.76 29.30 8.14
N SER A 668 -12.93 28.79 8.54
CA SER A 668 -14.10 29.59 8.92
C SER A 668 -13.80 30.58 10.05
N LEU A 669 -13.10 30.14 11.09
CA LEU A 669 -12.72 30.99 12.23
C LEU A 669 -11.81 32.14 11.80
N LEU A 670 -10.80 31.86 10.98
CA LEU A 670 -9.83 32.87 10.55
C LEU A 670 -10.47 33.91 9.61
N THR A 671 -11.52 33.57 8.87
CA THR A 671 -12.24 34.56 8.05
C THR A 671 -12.99 35.62 8.87
N VAL A 672 -13.38 35.31 10.12
CA VAL A 672 -14.05 36.26 11.02
C VAL A 672 -13.11 36.86 12.06
N LEU A 673 -11.84 36.45 12.09
CA LEU A 673 -10.83 37.01 12.96
C LEU A 673 -10.46 38.42 12.48
N GLU A 674 -10.63 39.42 13.33
CA GLU A 674 -10.38 40.84 13.04
C GLU A 674 -8.89 41.20 12.99
#